data_AF-A0A954FU69-F1
#
_entry.id   AF-A0A954FU69-F1
#
_cell.length_a   1.000
_cell.length_b   1.000
_cell.length_c   1.000
_cell.angle_alpha   90.00
_cell.angle_beta   90.00
_cell.angle_gamma   90.00
#
_symmetry.space_group_name_H-M   'P 1'
#
loop_
_entity.id
_entity.type
_entity.pdbx_description
1 polymer ?
#
loop_
_entity_poly.entity_id
_entity_poly.type
_entity_poly.pdbx_seq_one_letter_code
_entity_poly.pdbx_strand_id
1 'polypeptide(L)'
;MTASRNQKSGQDVLPTVDKLITREILGYLNFSNGKPDPKFRFNWNQLFSEWEHPPTAHTLELLLNSHLKELEGTTAAFQEIKQAKSVIRIAFQECLPQYREHHRDLLFHISEQELIQPYFLGVLFEALLEQGGPWESTQQIVSKTIDRLNDFVGFRPVAVLENGRQMQVYPHEKFRPLPVYFRESGVASGPYQRLIEQTIKTLQTTPDDLLHQAYFSLDKMDEIAIDLRAHDHLHPVNKRTNYMFGEWDPHVIDNQGYYRRFVIRRLILDSLLAWIDENKEIPLEERLQDAAAVLSGTMLMASSISGCGPDTHASDTSLTSLLPKVARQRDDYYNRLLASATGKRAERLLKEAKQSQQPFGHIRHYLNLHLARYGAQQVQHRQLSRIYARMGFSTAARCEAAVIPCTSVRFECEIQWRITMVHLHLERYELDQAWKLIPEIEDHLTRGIECGALIDPWNILGFQGLFPLFISREDSIPDQRSEVLLDLMEEIFSAYSATLSEAAAQGNNQLKLQISDQFQKLAEKWDRYATTTVEDLPHVNGQDSFESAAHVSQILTEWKSGGEAVGDISFWRQHVDRFESAKAYALTVDALLQKHDHVAAIGLIMQWLSQVDQTGLESGPYSIHAVLLQWMRQLTSNIDPAAIPANSQSIRKMFDYLEVNAADYWSVPNFDAVLPVPEKEIEDPFEIDPEEPDEEDSLFGAAYENVTFRDSADDGIQGEMMDSGFSPSNTEIESINRQLEPRLKFLNTLSQLWQLSAAFFCETELVPVENPEKPAVLNEETRQSIAGWIRHTEHLQQELIVLLNSIWNYQIPKPSGDHDSNIEYDLQLQTKYYLMHAIIITTVNCRSARLMLLSTIPQSEAEPELTENESLLVPIYRGVLTRDVELIQKEFPTFLSNIAEIPLLYTPIDQGGKPNVVLKVRSLQMILRFLLSQLPNLGMLRETWQLLKTAYRMERSSRPEGIAVSEFDRLFRTALRSSLSAIIRSSHSWETEQLDDEQLIDIAEQLVNKYREQWLKHSRTMRLSSAEALNQEFVWQEVKQFIELYGADLFHAQYLTLGNLRTILHNGIEQYLNYLAEYQDPAHPMALLTDLEEDKIDMEEAVTNLKVIFESVIDKFDRFVEYNSTTTQSDYGEMFYCLLDFLRIEAAYERDDWKMVPLLIAHKVLAQQDRNESALIWEAVFEATSEEMAKKHLKKLKQTESKYKINLPLISDHLNERF
;
A
#
# COMPACT_ATOMS: atom_id res chain seq x y z
N MET A 1 21.14 -19.98 -0.17
CA MET A 1 21.48 -21.40 -0.41
C MET A 1 22.98 -21.53 -0.61
N THR A 2 23.66 -22.30 0.26
CA THR A 2 25.12 -22.51 0.24
C THR A 2 25.50 -23.55 -0.79
N ALA A 3 26.12 -23.12 -1.90
CA ALA A 3 26.63 -24.00 -2.95
C ALA A 3 27.86 -24.80 -2.45
N SER A 4 27.75 -26.13 -2.50
CA SER A 4 28.88 -27.02 -2.20
C SER A 4 29.94 -26.91 -3.29
N ARG A 5 31.12 -26.39 -2.94
CA ARG A 5 32.33 -26.47 -3.76
C ARG A 5 32.82 -27.92 -3.81
N ASN A 6 32.53 -28.62 -4.91
CA ASN A 6 33.30 -29.78 -5.34
C ASN A 6 33.90 -29.48 -6.72
N GLN A 7 35.05 -28.80 -6.73
CA GLN A 7 35.93 -28.75 -7.88
C GLN A 7 36.60 -30.12 -8.04
N LYS A 8 36.02 -30.98 -8.88
CA LYS A 8 36.79 -32.03 -9.56
C LYS A 8 37.29 -31.47 -10.88
N SER A 9 38.61 -31.43 -11.01
CA SER A 9 39.34 -31.19 -12.24
C SER A 9 38.99 -32.25 -13.29
N GLY A 10 37.94 -32.02 -14.07
CA GLY A 10 37.69 -32.72 -15.32
C GLY A 10 38.38 -31.97 -16.44
N GLN A 11 39.22 -32.65 -17.22
CA GLN A 11 39.59 -32.15 -18.54
C GLN A 11 38.28 -32.01 -19.34
N ASP A 12 37.95 -30.81 -19.81
CA ASP A 12 36.78 -30.55 -20.64
C ASP A 12 36.87 -31.37 -21.93
N VAL A 13 36.27 -32.56 -21.93
CA VAL A 13 36.08 -33.37 -23.13
C VAL A 13 35.03 -32.64 -23.95
N LEU A 14 35.45 -32.01 -25.04
CA LEU A 14 34.55 -31.37 -26.00
C LEU A 14 33.49 -32.40 -26.45
N PRO A 15 32.19 -32.09 -26.30
CA PRO A 15 31.12 -33.01 -26.68
C PRO A 15 31.14 -33.30 -28.19
N THR A 16 30.69 -34.50 -28.57
CA THR A 16 30.67 -34.94 -29.97
C THR A 16 29.45 -34.34 -30.67
N VAL A 17 29.67 -33.21 -31.33
CA VAL A 17 28.64 -32.44 -32.06
C VAL A 17 28.79 -32.66 -33.57
N ASP A 18 27.71 -32.58 -34.36
CA ASP A 18 27.81 -32.65 -35.82
C ASP A 18 28.74 -31.54 -36.37
N LYS A 19 29.86 -31.98 -36.95
CA LYS A 19 30.86 -31.10 -37.55
C LYS A 19 30.32 -30.33 -38.75
N LEU A 20 29.25 -30.81 -39.41
CA LEU A 20 28.63 -30.12 -40.52
C LEU A 20 27.89 -28.86 -40.06
N ILE A 21 27.13 -28.94 -38.96
CA ILE A 21 26.39 -27.82 -38.37
C ILE A 21 27.36 -26.70 -37.95
N THR A 22 28.37 -27.06 -37.16
CA THR A 22 29.39 -26.10 -36.69
C THR A 22 30.18 -25.49 -37.84
N ARG A 23 30.48 -26.24 -38.90
CA ARG A 23 31.11 -25.70 -40.12
C ARG A 23 30.24 -24.66 -40.82
N GLU A 24 28.94 -24.88 -40.92
CA GLU A 24 28.03 -23.90 -41.54
C GLU A 24 27.88 -22.62 -40.70
N ILE A 25 27.79 -22.75 -39.37
CA ILE A 25 27.79 -21.61 -38.43
C ILE A 25 29.09 -20.80 -38.61
N LEU A 26 30.25 -21.45 -38.56
CA LEU A 26 31.55 -20.78 -38.73
C LEU A 26 31.70 -20.16 -40.13
N GLY A 27 31.13 -20.78 -41.15
CA GLY A 27 31.10 -20.25 -42.51
C GLY A 27 30.33 -18.94 -42.58
N TYR A 28 29.15 -18.87 -41.95
CA TYR A 28 28.38 -17.64 -41.84
C TYR A 28 29.17 -16.56 -41.08
N LEU A 29 29.76 -16.90 -39.93
CA LEU A 29 30.56 -15.95 -39.13
C LEU A 29 31.76 -15.37 -39.90
N ASN A 30 32.30 -16.09 -40.89
CA ASN A 30 33.48 -15.67 -41.63
C ASN A 30 33.17 -14.83 -42.89
N PHE A 31 31.97 -14.94 -43.47
CA PHE A 31 31.59 -14.26 -44.73
C PHE A 31 30.41 -13.32 -44.66
N SER A 32 29.53 -13.49 -43.68
CA SER A 32 28.35 -12.64 -43.58
C SER A 32 28.74 -11.24 -43.12
N ASN A 33 27.96 -10.26 -43.58
CA ASN A 33 27.97 -8.89 -43.07
C ASN A 33 26.85 -8.66 -42.04
N GLY A 34 26.35 -9.73 -41.41
CA GLY A 34 25.31 -9.66 -40.37
C GLY A 34 23.87 -9.65 -40.87
N LYS A 35 23.62 -9.95 -42.16
CA LYS A 35 22.25 -10.06 -42.68
C LYS A 35 21.53 -11.27 -42.08
N PRO A 36 20.33 -11.12 -41.49
CA PRO A 36 19.56 -12.24 -40.95
C PRO A 36 19.50 -13.44 -41.92
N ASP A 37 19.88 -14.62 -41.44
CA ASP A 37 19.85 -15.86 -42.23
C ASP A 37 19.09 -16.97 -41.48
N PRO A 38 17.93 -17.43 -41.99
CA PRO A 38 17.15 -18.50 -41.38
C PRO A 38 17.94 -19.80 -41.19
N LYS A 39 18.85 -20.11 -42.12
CA LYS A 39 19.64 -21.34 -42.07
C LYS A 39 20.68 -21.26 -40.96
N PHE A 40 21.34 -20.11 -40.80
CA PHE A 40 22.24 -19.84 -39.68
C PHE A 40 21.55 -20.00 -38.32
N ARG A 41 20.37 -19.39 -38.16
CA ARG A 41 19.57 -19.51 -36.93
C ARG A 41 19.11 -20.95 -36.68
N PHE A 42 18.66 -21.65 -37.71
CA PHE A 42 18.29 -23.07 -37.62
C PHE A 42 19.47 -23.94 -37.16
N ASN A 43 20.67 -23.70 -37.69
CA ASN A 43 21.87 -24.44 -37.29
C ASN A 43 22.26 -24.19 -35.82
N TRP A 44 22.13 -22.96 -35.33
CA TRP A 44 22.26 -22.67 -33.91
C TRP A 44 21.25 -23.45 -33.06
N ASN A 45 20.01 -23.54 -33.53
CA ASN A 45 18.97 -24.29 -32.84
C ASN A 45 19.25 -25.80 -32.78
N GLN A 46 19.73 -26.37 -33.88
CA GLN A 46 20.14 -27.78 -33.96
C GLN A 46 21.35 -28.05 -33.06
N LEU A 47 22.34 -27.16 -33.04
CA LEU A 47 23.50 -27.27 -32.15
C LEU A 47 23.07 -27.39 -30.68
N PHE A 48 22.10 -26.60 -30.23
CA PHE A 48 21.57 -26.69 -28.88
C PHE A 48 20.76 -27.97 -28.62
N SER A 49 20.12 -28.53 -29.65
CA SER A 49 19.35 -29.78 -29.52
C SER A 49 20.22 -31.03 -29.32
N GLU A 50 21.51 -30.96 -29.67
CA GLU A 50 22.47 -32.06 -29.47
C GLU A 50 22.96 -32.19 -28.01
N TRP A 51 22.61 -31.24 -27.14
CA TRP A 51 23.01 -31.22 -25.74
C TRP A 51 21.86 -31.54 -24.79
N GLU A 52 22.14 -32.42 -23.82
CA GLU A 52 21.17 -32.74 -22.74
C GLU A 52 20.97 -31.56 -21.78
N HIS A 53 21.97 -30.69 -21.65
CA HIS A 53 21.95 -29.52 -20.77
C HIS A 53 22.39 -28.27 -21.53
N PRO A 54 21.86 -27.08 -21.17
CA PRO A 54 22.26 -25.83 -21.79
C PRO A 54 23.78 -25.62 -21.65
N PRO A 55 24.47 -25.29 -22.75
CA PRO A 55 25.91 -25.02 -22.72
C PRO A 55 26.25 -23.73 -21.98
N THR A 56 27.50 -23.64 -21.51
CA THR A 56 28.04 -22.35 -21.03
C THR A 56 28.66 -21.58 -22.20
N ALA A 57 28.80 -20.25 -22.05
CA ALA A 57 29.52 -19.41 -23.01
C ALA A 57 30.94 -19.95 -23.29
N HIS A 58 31.62 -20.40 -22.23
CA HIS A 58 32.97 -20.93 -22.35
C HIS A 58 33.03 -22.22 -23.18
N THR A 59 32.09 -23.15 -22.95
CA THR A 59 32.02 -24.40 -23.71
C THR A 59 31.76 -24.14 -25.20
N LEU A 60 30.86 -23.20 -25.50
CA LEU A 60 30.56 -22.77 -26.87
C LEU A 60 31.77 -22.12 -27.56
N GLU A 61 32.44 -21.21 -26.85
CA GLU A 61 33.64 -20.54 -27.35
C GLU A 61 34.76 -21.54 -27.66
N LEU A 62 35.02 -22.49 -26.75
CA LEU A 62 36.01 -23.55 -26.95
C LEU A 62 35.68 -24.43 -28.15
N LEU A 63 34.42 -24.86 -28.28
CA LEU A 63 33.94 -25.68 -29.40
C LEU A 63 34.17 -24.96 -30.73
N LEU A 64 33.67 -23.73 -30.87
CA LEU A 64 33.77 -22.96 -32.10
C LEU A 64 35.23 -22.65 -32.46
N ASN A 65 36.07 -22.28 -31.49
CA ASN A 65 37.50 -22.03 -31.74
C ASN A 65 38.26 -23.30 -32.12
N SER A 66 37.92 -24.45 -31.54
CA SER A 66 38.56 -25.73 -31.88
C SER A 66 38.23 -26.15 -33.31
N HIS A 67 36.95 -26.09 -33.70
CA HIS A 67 36.51 -26.43 -35.05
C HIS A 67 36.98 -25.40 -36.09
N LEU A 68 37.06 -24.12 -35.75
CA LEU A 68 37.59 -23.09 -36.65
C LEU A 68 39.07 -23.34 -36.99
N LYS A 69 39.88 -23.79 -36.02
CA LYS A 69 41.27 -24.20 -36.26
C LYS A 69 41.38 -25.46 -37.12
N GLU A 70 40.48 -26.43 -36.93
CA GLU A 70 40.43 -27.63 -37.80
C GLU A 70 40.07 -27.29 -39.24
N LEU A 71 39.26 -26.24 -39.45
CA LEU A 71 38.80 -25.82 -40.77
C LEU A 71 39.79 -24.87 -41.49
N GLU A 72 40.75 -24.29 -40.78
CA GLU A 72 41.74 -23.36 -41.33
C GLU A 72 42.51 -24.00 -42.50
N GLY A 73 42.43 -23.39 -43.68
CA GLY A 73 43.11 -23.87 -44.90
C GLY A 73 42.49 -25.10 -45.57
N THR A 74 41.35 -25.62 -45.09
CA THR A 74 40.69 -26.81 -45.69
C THR A 74 39.89 -26.50 -46.95
N THR A 75 39.23 -25.35 -47.01
CA THR A 75 38.42 -24.90 -48.16
C THR A 75 38.66 -23.41 -48.40
N ALA A 76 38.36 -22.91 -49.61
CA ALA A 76 38.49 -21.49 -49.95
C ALA A 76 37.74 -20.57 -48.96
N ALA A 77 36.64 -21.08 -48.39
CA ALA A 77 35.86 -20.40 -47.36
C ALA A 77 36.65 -20.13 -46.05
N PHE A 78 37.62 -20.97 -45.70
CA PHE A 78 38.37 -20.86 -44.44
C PHE A 78 39.87 -20.61 -44.70
N GLN A 79 40.20 -19.99 -45.84
CA GLN A 79 41.58 -19.61 -46.16
C GLN A 79 42.04 -18.41 -45.32
N GLU A 80 41.15 -17.46 -45.05
CA GLU A 80 41.34 -16.40 -44.06
C GLU A 80 40.23 -16.49 -43.00
N ILE A 81 40.60 -16.76 -41.74
CA ILE A 81 39.65 -16.93 -40.62
C ILE A 81 39.64 -15.74 -39.64
N LYS A 82 40.25 -14.61 -40.04
CA LYS A 82 40.45 -13.45 -39.16
C LYS A 82 39.12 -12.90 -38.63
N GLN A 83 38.12 -12.80 -39.50
CA GLN A 83 36.79 -12.30 -39.12
C GLN A 83 36.13 -13.22 -38.11
N ALA A 84 35.94 -14.51 -38.44
CA ALA A 84 35.29 -15.45 -37.52
C ALA A 84 36.00 -15.54 -36.16
N LYS A 85 37.34 -15.56 -36.15
CA LYS A 85 38.13 -15.58 -34.91
C LYS A 85 37.92 -14.34 -34.06
N SER A 86 37.93 -13.15 -34.68
CA SER A 86 37.68 -11.89 -33.97
C SER A 86 36.25 -11.80 -33.46
N VAL A 87 35.26 -12.16 -34.28
CA VAL A 87 33.83 -12.11 -33.94
C VAL A 87 33.49 -13.06 -32.79
N ILE A 88 34.01 -14.30 -32.78
CA ILE A 88 33.83 -15.24 -31.67
C ILE A 88 34.41 -14.67 -30.37
N ARG A 89 35.65 -14.14 -30.42
CA ARG A 89 36.30 -13.52 -29.27
C ARG A 89 35.48 -12.36 -28.73
N ILE A 90 35.07 -11.43 -29.59
CA ILE A 90 34.32 -10.23 -29.20
C ILE A 90 32.95 -10.63 -28.62
N ALA A 91 32.21 -11.55 -29.26
CA ALA A 91 30.90 -11.98 -28.81
C ALA A 91 30.94 -12.56 -27.38
N PHE A 92 31.82 -13.53 -27.12
CA PHE A 92 31.85 -14.24 -25.84
C PHE A 92 32.65 -13.54 -24.74
N GLN A 93 33.77 -12.90 -25.07
CA GLN A 93 34.66 -12.30 -24.06
C GLN A 93 34.34 -10.84 -23.75
N GLU A 94 33.67 -10.11 -24.66
CA GLU A 94 33.44 -8.66 -24.52
C GLU A 94 31.95 -8.30 -24.58
N CYS A 95 31.21 -8.66 -25.64
CA CYS A 95 29.79 -8.32 -25.79
C CYS A 95 28.89 -8.95 -24.73
N LEU A 96 28.93 -10.27 -24.51
CA LEU A 96 28.06 -10.94 -23.54
C LEU A 96 28.27 -10.40 -22.10
N PRO A 97 29.51 -10.25 -21.59
CA PRO A 97 29.74 -9.64 -20.29
C PRO A 97 29.24 -8.20 -20.20
N GLN A 98 29.48 -7.36 -21.23
CA GLN A 98 29.02 -5.97 -21.23
C GLN A 98 27.50 -5.85 -21.36
N TYR A 99 26.84 -6.74 -22.11
CA TYR A 99 25.38 -6.81 -22.18
C TYR A 99 24.78 -7.13 -20.82
N ARG A 100 25.38 -8.08 -20.08
CA ARG A 100 24.95 -8.41 -18.71
C ARG A 100 25.20 -7.28 -17.72
N GLU A 101 26.33 -6.58 -17.85
CA GLU A 101 26.62 -5.41 -17.00
C GLU A 101 25.65 -4.26 -17.29
N HIS A 102 25.33 -4.00 -18.55
CA HIS A 102 24.35 -2.99 -18.95
C HIS A 102 22.95 -3.30 -18.40
N HIS A 103 22.58 -4.59 -18.34
CA HIS A 103 21.29 -5.08 -17.85
C HIS A 103 21.31 -5.59 -16.40
N ARG A 104 22.35 -5.26 -15.62
CA ARG A 104 22.54 -5.75 -14.23
C ARG A 104 21.43 -5.33 -13.27
N ASP A 105 20.70 -4.28 -13.63
CA ASP A 105 19.60 -3.73 -12.84
C ASP A 105 18.27 -4.28 -13.35
N LEU A 106 17.92 -4.10 -14.63
CA LEU A 106 16.66 -4.57 -15.21
C LEU A 106 16.50 -6.11 -15.20
N LEU A 107 17.57 -6.84 -15.56
CA LEU A 107 17.57 -8.31 -15.70
C LEU A 107 18.43 -9.00 -14.64
N PHE A 108 18.55 -8.40 -13.45
CA PHE A 108 19.42 -8.88 -12.37
C PHE A 108 19.18 -10.32 -11.92
N HIS A 109 17.96 -10.81 -12.11
CA HIS A 109 17.49 -12.14 -11.71
C HIS A 109 17.74 -13.20 -12.79
N ILE A 110 18.11 -12.79 -14.01
CA ILE A 110 18.36 -13.70 -15.13
C ILE A 110 19.78 -14.27 -15.01
N SER A 111 19.84 -15.60 -14.94
CA SER A 111 21.10 -16.33 -14.93
C SER A 111 21.73 -16.40 -16.32
N GLU A 112 23.03 -16.73 -16.37
CA GLU A 112 23.74 -16.89 -17.64
C GLU A 112 23.11 -17.96 -18.54
N GLN A 113 22.64 -19.06 -17.94
CA GLN A 113 22.05 -20.20 -18.66
C GLN A 113 20.68 -19.85 -19.26
N GLU A 114 19.93 -18.95 -18.64
CA GLU A 114 18.65 -18.47 -19.16
C GLU A 114 18.83 -17.48 -20.31
N LEU A 115 19.90 -16.67 -20.29
CA LEU A 115 20.22 -15.73 -21.35
C LEU A 115 20.83 -16.43 -22.58
N ILE A 116 21.73 -17.39 -22.38
CA ILE A 116 22.42 -18.11 -23.46
C ILE A 116 21.48 -19.14 -24.10
N GLN A 117 20.76 -18.68 -25.11
CA GLN A 117 19.78 -19.45 -25.88
C GLN A 117 20.13 -19.41 -27.38
N PRO A 118 19.74 -20.42 -28.18
CA PRO A 118 20.22 -20.58 -29.55
C PRO A 118 19.92 -19.37 -30.44
N TYR A 119 18.69 -18.87 -30.39
CA TYR A 119 18.30 -17.72 -31.21
C TYR A 119 18.78 -16.38 -30.66
N PHE A 120 18.96 -16.24 -29.35
CA PHE A 120 19.60 -15.06 -28.79
C PHE A 120 21.04 -14.93 -29.28
N LEU A 121 21.82 -16.03 -29.28
CA LEU A 121 23.17 -16.04 -29.85
C LEU A 121 23.16 -15.75 -31.36
N GLY A 122 22.20 -16.33 -32.10
CA GLY A 122 22.04 -16.03 -33.53
C GLY A 122 21.88 -14.53 -33.79
N VAL A 123 20.95 -13.88 -33.09
CA VAL A 123 20.71 -12.43 -33.22
C VAL A 123 21.90 -11.59 -32.72
N LEU A 124 22.58 -12.00 -31.65
CA LEU A 124 23.81 -11.37 -31.16
C LEU A 124 24.91 -11.37 -32.23
N PHE A 125 25.14 -12.52 -32.88
CA PHE A 125 26.16 -12.62 -33.94
C PHE A 125 25.78 -11.81 -35.18
N GLU A 126 24.50 -11.82 -35.57
CA GLU A 126 24.00 -10.98 -36.67
C GLU A 126 24.23 -9.48 -36.38
N ALA A 127 23.84 -9.00 -35.20
CA ALA A 127 24.02 -7.61 -34.78
C ALA A 127 25.50 -7.19 -34.68
N LEU A 128 26.37 -8.10 -34.22
CA LEU A 128 27.80 -7.87 -34.13
C LEU A 128 28.46 -7.79 -35.52
N LEU A 129 28.08 -8.69 -36.44
CA LEU A 129 28.58 -8.70 -37.81
C LEU A 129 28.11 -7.49 -38.62
N GLU A 130 26.92 -6.97 -38.33
CA GLU A 130 26.37 -5.76 -38.95
C GLU A 130 27.24 -4.50 -38.71
N GLN A 131 28.00 -4.45 -37.59
CA GLN A 131 28.89 -3.33 -37.29
C GLN A 131 30.10 -3.23 -38.24
N GLY A 132 30.53 -4.36 -38.81
CA GLY A 132 31.67 -4.44 -39.73
C GLY A 132 33.05 -4.21 -39.08
N GLY A 133 34.12 -4.49 -39.84
CA GLY A 133 35.50 -4.24 -39.43
C GLY A 133 35.92 -2.75 -39.57
N PRO A 134 37.07 -2.33 -39.01
CA PRO A 134 38.12 -3.15 -38.39
C PRO A 134 37.77 -3.66 -36.99
N TRP A 135 37.98 -4.96 -36.74
CA TRP A 135 37.67 -5.66 -35.48
C TRP A 135 38.59 -5.31 -34.29
N GLU A 136 39.33 -4.21 -34.40
CA GLU A 136 40.28 -3.69 -33.42
C GLU A 136 39.60 -2.68 -32.47
N SER A 137 38.58 -1.97 -32.96
CA SER A 137 37.79 -0.96 -32.21
C SER A 137 36.73 -1.60 -31.33
N THR A 138 37.14 -2.54 -30.47
CA THR A 138 36.20 -3.46 -29.80
C THR A 138 35.15 -2.77 -28.93
N GLN A 139 35.53 -1.76 -28.12
CA GLN A 139 34.58 -1.03 -27.27
C GLN A 139 33.46 -0.36 -28.07
N GLN A 140 33.78 0.26 -29.20
CA GLN A 140 32.79 0.94 -30.03
C GLN A 140 31.86 -0.07 -30.73
N ILE A 141 32.41 -1.20 -31.19
CA ILE A 141 31.65 -2.30 -31.79
C ILE A 141 30.67 -2.87 -30.76
N VAL A 142 31.14 -3.15 -29.54
CA VAL A 142 30.29 -3.72 -28.49
C VAL A 142 29.16 -2.77 -28.10
N SER A 143 29.46 -1.48 -27.85
CA SER A 143 28.44 -0.48 -27.51
C SER A 143 27.33 -0.41 -28.57
N LYS A 144 27.70 -0.28 -29.86
CA LYS A 144 26.72 -0.24 -30.95
C LYS A 144 25.96 -1.55 -31.13
N THR A 145 26.59 -2.68 -30.84
CA THR A 145 25.93 -3.99 -30.86
C THR A 145 24.87 -4.07 -29.77
N ILE A 146 25.16 -3.61 -28.55
CA ILE A 146 24.20 -3.56 -27.45
C ILE A 146 23.04 -2.61 -27.79
N ASP A 147 23.33 -1.40 -28.30
CA ASP A 147 22.30 -0.45 -28.73
C ASP A 147 21.39 -1.06 -29.81
N ARG A 148 21.96 -1.84 -30.74
CA ARG A 148 21.21 -2.53 -31.80
C ARG A 148 20.33 -3.67 -31.28
N LEU A 149 20.77 -4.35 -30.23
CA LEU A 149 20.04 -5.45 -29.59
C LEU A 149 18.89 -4.94 -28.70
N ASN A 150 19.10 -3.81 -28.02
CA ASN A 150 18.14 -3.20 -27.10
C ASN A 150 16.99 -2.53 -27.88
N ASP A 151 16.12 -3.37 -28.46
CA ASP A 151 15.07 -2.98 -29.41
C ASP A 151 13.65 -3.12 -28.86
N PHE A 152 13.47 -3.43 -27.57
CA PHE A 152 12.16 -3.63 -26.95
C PHE A 152 12.06 -2.97 -25.57
N VAL A 153 10.92 -2.32 -25.31
CA VAL A 153 10.51 -1.80 -23.98
C VAL A 153 9.08 -2.23 -23.60
N GLY A 154 8.26 -2.64 -24.58
CA GLY A 154 6.82 -2.91 -24.40
C GLY A 154 5.97 -1.64 -24.36
N PHE A 155 4.75 -1.74 -23.85
CA PHE A 155 3.89 -0.56 -23.64
C PHE A 155 4.49 0.41 -22.61
N ARG A 156 5.01 1.55 -23.10
CA ARG A 156 5.64 2.61 -22.31
C ARG A 156 5.12 3.97 -22.78
N PRO A 157 4.13 4.55 -22.09
CA PRO A 157 3.70 5.93 -22.34
C PRO A 157 4.87 6.88 -22.13
N VAL A 158 4.98 7.89 -22.99
CA VAL A 158 6.07 8.86 -22.96
C VAL A 158 5.47 10.25 -22.94
N ALA A 159 5.81 11.04 -21.94
CA ALA A 159 5.41 12.44 -21.89
C ALA A 159 6.03 13.23 -23.06
N VAL A 160 5.20 14.03 -23.74
CA VAL A 160 5.65 14.99 -24.76
C VAL A 160 5.56 16.37 -24.14
N LEU A 161 6.71 17.03 -23.97
CA LEU A 161 6.77 18.37 -23.40
C LEU A 161 6.41 19.44 -24.45
N GLU A 162 5.94 20.61 -23.98
CA GLU A 162 5.47 21.74 -24.81
C GLU A 162 6.46 22.21 -25.88
N ASN A 163 7.77 22.03 -25.66
CA ASN A 163 8.81 22.35 -26.63
C ASN A 163 8.91 21.33 -27.79
N GLY A 164 7.95 20.40 -27.90
CA GLY A 164 7.91 19.34 -28.90
C GLY A 164 8.99 18.27 -28.69
N ARG A 165 9.74 18.31 -27.57
CA ARG A 165 10.68 17.24 -27.23
C ARG A 165 9.87 16.08 -26.69
N GLN A 166 9.75 15.05 -27.50
CA GLN A 166 9.38 13.73 -27.03
C GLN A 166 10.50 13.24 -26.11
N MET A 167 10.16 12.93 -24.86
CA MET A 167 11.12 12.30 -23.98
C MET A 167 11.55 10.96 -24.58
N GLN A 168 12.84 10.67 -24.62
CA GLN A 168 13.29 9.38 -25.15
C GLN A 168 13.32 8.36 -24.01
N VAL A 169 12.83 7.15 -24.28
CA VAL A 169 12.99 5.99 -23.40
C VAL A 169 14.47 5.82 -23.07
N TYR A 170 14.80 5.65 -21.78
CA TYR A 170 16.17 5.46 -21.34
C TYR A 170 16.80 4.20 -21.97
N PRO A 171 18.10 4.22 -22.32
CA PRO A 171 18.76 3.05 -22.90
C PRO A 171 18.66 1.80 -22.02
N HIS A 172 18.71 1.96 -20.69
CA HIS A 172 18.64 0.85 -19.72
C HIS A 172 17.23 0.29 -19.51
N GLU A 173 16.16 0.94 -20.02
CA GLU A 173 14.81 0.35 -20.08
C GLU A 173 14.67 -0.64 -21.24
N LYS A 174 15.47 -0.48 -22.30
CA LYS A 174 15.37 -1.28 -23.53
C LYS A 174 16.25 -2.51 -23.44
N PHE A 175 15.75 -3.67 -23.86
CA PHE A 175 16.54 -4.90 -23.94
C PHE A 175 16.13 -5.74 -25.15
N ARG A 176 16.87 -6.82 -25.45
CA ARG A 176 16.44 -7.79 -26.45
C ARG A 176 15.53 -8.84 -25.80
N PRO A 177 14.24 -8.96 -26.19
CA PRO A 177 13.38 -10.02 -25.70
C PRO A 177 13.88 -11.35 -26.24
N LEU A 178 13.72 -12.42 -25.46
CA LEU A 178 14.32 -13.73 -25.76
C LEU A 178 13.57 -14.39 -26.93
N PRO A 179 14.18 -14.58 -28.11
CA PRO A 179 13.47 -15.16 -29.24
C PRO A 179 13.27 -16.67 -29.03
N VAL A 180 12.03 -17.14 -29.20
CA VAL A 180 11.66 -18.57 -29.05
C VAL A 180 11.07 -19.17 -30.32
N TYR A 181 10.74 -18.36 -31.32
CA TYR A 181 10.31 -18.82 -32.63
C TYR A 181 10.71 -17.82 -33.71
N PHE A 182 11.14 -18.34 -34.85
CA PHE A 182 11.23 -17.60 -36.11
C PHE A 182 10.51 -18.36 -37.22
N ARG A 183 9.80 -17.65 -38.08
CA ARG A 183 8.96 -18.25 -39.13
C ARG A 183 9.67 -19.30 -40.00
N GLU A 184 10.88 -18.99 -40.43
CA GLU A 184 11.68 -19.85 -41.33
C GLU A 184 12.67 -20.77 -40.61
N SER A 185 12.90 -20.57 -39.30
CA SER A 185 13.85 -21.37 -38.51
C SER A 185 13.19 -22.31 -37.51
N GLY A 186 11.88 -22.17 -37.26
CA GLY A 186 11.12 -22.98 -36.32
C GLY A 186 11.18 -22.48 -34.87
N VAL A 187 10.88 -23.39 -33.94
CA VAL A 187 10.83 -23.13 -32.49
C VAL A 187 12.19 -23.44 -31.86
N ALA A 188 12.62 -22.60 -30.92
CA ALA A 188 13.87 -22.76 -30.19
C ALA A 188 13.87 -24.02 -29.32
N SER A 189 14.97 -24.74 -29.34
CA SER A 189 15.30 -25.83 -28.42
C SER A 189 15.42 -25.26 -27.01
N GLY A 190 14.65 -25.81 -26.07
CA GLY A 190 14.60 -25.32 -24.70
C GLY A 190 13.34 -25.74 -23.94
N PRO A 191 13.13 -25.21 -22.72
CA PRO A 191 12.00 -25.60 -21.87
C PRO A 191 10.63 -25.30 -22.51
N TYR A 192 10.54 -24.22 -23.30
CA TYR A 192 9.29 -23.79 -23.92
C TYR A 192 8.96 -24.50 -25.25
N GLN A 193 9.89 -25.28 -25.81
CA GLN A 193 9.80 -25.82 -27.17
C GLN A 193 8.46 -26.52 -27.43
N ARG A 194 8.12 -27.51 -26.60
CA ARG A 194 6.92 -28.35 -26.81
C ARG A 194 5.62 -27.55 -26.75
N LEU A 195 5.54 -26.58 -25.84
CA LEU A 195 4.36 -25.74 -25.67
C LEU A 195 4.19 -24.78 -26.85
N ILE A 196 5.26 -24.12 -27.28
CA ILE A 196 5.22 -23.19 -28.42
C ILE A 196 4.95 -23.93 -29.73
N GLU A 197 5.58 -25.08 -29.97
CA GLU A 197 5.29 -25.92 -31.15
C GLU A 197 3.81 -26.32 -31.22
N GLN A 198 3.24 -26.75 -30.10
CA GLN A 198 1.83 -27.15 -30.05
C GLN A 198 0.89 -25.94 -30.17
N THR A 199 1.28 -24.77 -29.66
CA THR A 199 0.50 -23.52 -29.78
C THR A 199 0.46 -23.03 -31.21
N ILE A 200 1.58 -23.06 -31.93
CA ILE A 200 1.64 -22.72 -33.36
C ILE A 200 0.77 -23.68 -34.17
N LYS A 201 0.85 -24.99 -33.90
CA LYS A 201 -0.04 -25.98 -34.55
C LYS A 201 -1.51 -25.68 -34.29
N THR A 202 -1.85 -25.29 -33.06
CA THR A 202 -3.23 -24.94 -32.69
C THR A 202 -3.70 -23.71 -33.46
N LEU A 203 -2.89 -22.64 -33.51
CA LEU A 203 -3.19 -21.43 -34.28
C LEU A 203 -3.33 -21.70 -35.79
N GLN A 204 -2.52 -22.60 -36.36
CA GLN A 204 -2.62 -22.99 -37.77
C GLN A 204 -3.92 -23.74 -38.11
N THR A 205 -4.51 -24.41 -37.12
CA THR A 205 -5.80 -25.10 -37.27
C THR A 205 -7.01 -24.25 -36.88
N THR A 206 -6.77 -23.08 -36.28
CA THR A 206 -7.84 -22.14 -35.90
C THR A 206 -8.46 -21.53 -37.17
N PRO A 207 -9.80 -21.43 -37.27
CA PRO A 207 -10.47 -20.78 -38.39
C PRO A 207 -10.00 -19.33 -38.65
N ASP A 208 -9.83 -18.98 -39.93
CA ASP A 208 -9.33 -17.66 -40.35
C ASP A 208 -10.21 -16.50 -39.87
N ASP A 209 -11.53 -16.70 -39.73
CA ASP A 209 -12.45 -15.67 -39.24
C ASP A 209 -12.13 -15.25 -37.80
N LEU A 210 -11.76 -16.20 -36.93
CA LEU A 210 -11.36 -15.89 -35.55
C LEU A 210 -10.01 -15.19 -35.50
N LEU A 211 -9.05 -15.61 -36.33
CA LEU A 211 -7.73 -14.97 -36.42
C LEU A 211 -7.85 -13.53 -36.91
N HIS A 212 -8.67 -13.28 -37.94
CA HIS A 212 -8.93 -11.93 -38.44
C HIS A 212 -9.64 -11.03 -37.44
N GLN A 213 -10.65 -11.54 -36.72
CA GLN A 213 -11.34 -10.79 -35.67
C GLN A 213 -10.43 -10.38 -34.50
N ALA A 214 -9.39 -11.18 -34.24
CA ALA A 214 -8.39 -10.92 -33.20
C ALA A 214 -7.18 -10.10 -33.71
N TYR A 215 -7.22 -9.61 -34.95
CA TYR A 215 -6.10 -8.93 -35.62
C TYR A 215 -4.80 -9.76 -35.63
N PHE A 216 -4.91 -11.09 -35.66
CA PHE A 216 -3.77 -11.99 -35.59
C PHE A 216 -3.52 -12.63 -36.95
N SER A 217 -2.32 -12.47 -37.51
CA SER A 217 -1.93 -13.06 -38.79
C SER A 217 -0.64 -13.86 -38.64
N LEU A 218 -0.75 -15.19 -38.59
CA LEU A 218 0.40 -16.10 -38.60
C LEU A 218 1.32 -15.83 -39.81
N ASP A 219 0.73 -15.46 -40.94
CA ASP A 219 1.47 -15.19 -42.17
C ASP A 219 2.25 -13.87 -42.18
N LYS A 220 2.10 -13.06 -41.14
CA LYS A 220 2.86 -11.82 -40.98
C LYS A 220 3.77 -11.85 -39.76
N MET A 221 3.63 -12.85 -38.90
CA MET A 221 4.45 -13.03 -37.71
C MET A 221 5.82 -13.61 -38.08
N ASP A 222 6.87 -12.82 -37.89
CA ASP A 222 8.23 -13.25 -38.16
C ASP A 222 8.89 -13.85 -36.92
N GLU A 223 8.52 -13.36 -35.72
CA GLU A 223 9.13 -13.73 -34.44
C GLU A 223 8.10 -13.88 -33.31
N ILE A 224 8.28 -14.91 -32.46
CA ILE A 224 7.72 -14.90 -31.09
C ILE A 224 8.89 -14.78 -30.11
N ALA A 225 8.79 -13.84 -29.19
CA ALA A 225 9.80 -13.60 -28.16
C ALA A 225 9.20 -13.61 -26.75
N ILE A 226 10.05 -13.75 -25.74
CA ILE A 226 9.68 -13.72 -24.33
C ILE A 226 10.22 -12.44 -23.70
N ASP A 227 9.35 -11.71 -23.00
CA ASP A 227 9.77 -10.65 -22.09
C ASP A 227 10.45 -11.27 -20.86
N LEU A 228 11.73 -10.93 -20.67
CA LEU A 228 12.58 -11.46 -19.59
C LEU A 228 12.48 -10.65 -18.30
N ARG A 229 11.78 -9.52 -18.28
CA ARG A 229 11.63 -8.72 -17.06
C ARG A 229 10.84 -9.51 -16.03
N ALA A 230 11.19 -9.32 -14.76
CA ALA A 230 10.40 -9.86 -13.66
C ALA A 230 9.03 -9.19 -13.67
N HIS A 231 7.99 -9.96 -13.37
CA HIS A 231 6.64 -9.40 -13.26
C HIS A 231 6.53 -8.53 -12.01
N ASP A 232 6.04 -7.30 -12.18
CA ASP A 232 5.72 -6.37 -11.09
C ASP A 232 4.21 -6.13 -11.01
N HIS A 233 3.53 -6.82 -10.11
CA HIS A 233 2.08 -6.75 -9.94
C HIS A 233 1.57 -5.33 -9.68
N LEU A 234 2.38 -4.48 -9.04
CA LEU A 234 1.99 -3.11 -8.68
C LEU A 234 2.34 -2.08 -9.76
N HIS A 235 3.11 -2.46 -10.78
CA HIS A 235 3.35 -1.58 -11.92
C HIS A 235 2.03 -1.36 -12.68
N PRO A 236 1.61 -0.10 -12.93
CA PRO A 236 0.29 0.21 -13.53
C PRO A 236 0.07 -0.43 -14.91
N VAL A 237 1.12 -0.64 -15.71
CA VAL A 237 1.05 -1.39 -16.98
C VAL A 237 0.38 -2.76 -16.86
N ASN A 238 0.50 -3.44 -15.72
CA ASN A 238 -0.11 -4.76 -15.52
C ASN A 238 -1.63 -4.68 -15.22
N LYS A 239 -2.17 -3.47 -14.99
CA LYS A 239 -3.61 -3.22 -14.94
C LYS A 239 -4.22 -3.04 -16.34
N ARG A 240 -3.40 -2.87 -17.39
CA ARG A 240 -3.86 -2.85 -18.76
C ARG A 240 -4.41 -4.22 -19.14
N THR A 241 -5.62 -4.25 -19.70
CA THR A 241 -6.30 -5.51 -20.00
C THR A 241 -5.47 -6.38 -20.94
N ASN A 242 -5.34 -7.66 -20.61
CA ASN A 242 -4.60 -8.67 -21.36
C ASN A 242 -3.10 -8.40 -21.56
N TYR A 243 -2.55 -7.33 -20.97
CA TYR A 243 -1.12 -7.03 -21.10
C TYR A 243 -0.25 -8.18 -20.59
N MET A 244 -0.64 -8.86 -19.51
CA MET A 244 0.10 -10.01 -18.99
C MET A 244 0.17 -11.19 -19.98
N PHE A 245 -0.78 -11.30 -20.92
CA PHE A 245 -0.86 -12.42 -21.86
C PHE A 245 0.01 -12.26 -23.11
N GLY A 246 0.37 -11.02 -23.45
CA GLY A 246 1.20 -10.73 -24.60
C GLY A 246 0.88 -9.38 -25.22
N GLU A 247 1.66 -9.00 -26.23
CA GLU A 247 1.33 -7.89 -27.12
C GLU A 247 2.14 -8.01 -28.42
N TRP A 248 1.60 -7.43 -29.49
CA TRP A 248 2.41 -7.11 -30.66
C TRP A 248 3.40 -6.00 -30.33
N ASP A 249 4.65 -6.16 -30.76
CA ASP A 249 5.69 -5.19 -30.49
C ASP A 249 5.64 -4.00 -31.46
N PRO A 250 5.43 -2.76 -30.96
CA PRO A 250 5.35 -1.57 -31.79
C PRO A 250 6.65 -1.21 -32.51
N HIS A 251 7.81 -1.69 -32.01
CA HIS A 251 9.12 -1.29 -32.53
C HIS A 251 9.58 -2.13 -33.74
N VAL A 252 8.89 -3.25 -34.02
CA VAL A 252 9.18 -4.11 -35.18
C VAL A 252 7.98 -4.10 -36.11
N ILE A 253 7.91 -3.05 -36.93
CA ILE A 253 6.86 -2.79 -37.90
C ILE A 253 7.41 -2.88 -39.33
N ASP A 254 6.59 -3.35 -40.26
CA ASP A 254 6.92 -3.34 -41.69
C ASP A 254 6.52 -2.04 -42.40
N ASN A 255 6.90 -1.91 -43.67
CA ASN A 255 6.54 -0.75 -44.51
C ASN A 255 5.03 -0.63 -44.81
N GLN A 256 4.22 -1.64 -44.46
CA GLN A 256 2.76 -1.66 -44.63
C GLN A 256 2.01 -1.36 -43.32
N GLY A 257 2.73 -1.08 -42.23
CA GLY A 257 2.14 -0.78 -40.93
C GLY A 257 1.82 -1.99 -40.05
N TYR A 258 2.25 -3.22 -40.42
CA TYR A 258 1.99 -4.43 -39.61
C TYR A 258 3.14 -4.73 -38.67
N TYR A 259 2.80 -5.02 -37.41
CA TYR A 259 3.74 -5.54 -36.42
C TYR A 259 4.18 -6.96 -36.77
N ARG A 260 5.45 -7.27 -36.53
CA ARG A 260 6.10 -8.52 -36.99
C ARG A 260 6.59 -9.43 -35.86
N ARG A 261 6.69 -8.91 -34.63
CA ARG A 261 7.11 -9.65 -33.44
C ARG A 261 5.99 -9.68 -32.41
N PHE A 262 5.63 -10.88 -31.94
CA PHE A 262 4.71 -11.05 -30.82
C PHE A 262 5.48 -11.38 -29.55
N VAL A 263 5.27 -10.64 -28.46
CA VAL A 263 6.01 -10.82 -27.21
C VAL A 263 5.11 -11.42 -26.14
N ILE A 264 5.49 -12.58 -25.59
CA ILE A 264 4.79 -13.29 -24.52
C ILE A 264 5.51 -13.03 -23.20
N ARG A 265 4.77 -12.97 -22.09
CA ARG A 265 5.36 -12.75 -20.76
C ARG A 265 5.80 -14.09 -20.18
N ARG A 266 7.01 -14.13 -19.64
CA ARG A 266 7.59 -15.33 -19.03
C ARG A 266 6.66 -15.98 -18.00
N LEU A 267 6.02 -15.18 -17.15
CA LEU A 267 5.12 -15.63 -16.09
C LEU A 267 4.00 -16.56 -16.59
N ILE A 268 3.41 -16.28 -17.76
CA ILE A 268 2.33 -17.09 -18.33
C ILE A 268 2.85 -18.44 -18.82
N LEU A 269 4.01 -18.45 -19.48
CA LEU A 269 4.63 -19.69 -19.95
C LEU A 269 5.03 -20.58 -18.76
N ASP A 270 5.67 -19.99 -17.74
CA ASP A 270 6.07 -20.71 -16.53
C ASP A 270 4.84 -21.26 -15.78
N SER A 271 3.75 -20.50 -15.70
CA SER A 271 2.48 -20.94 -15.09
C SER A 271 1.86 -22.13 -15.84
N LEU A 272 1.85 -22.10 -17.17
CA LEU A 272 1.31 -23.19 -17.99
C LEU A 272 2.19 -24.44 -17.94
N LEU A 273 3.52 -24.28 -17.90
CA LEU A 273 4.45 -25.39 -17.68
C LEU A 273 4.26 -26.02 -16.30
N ALA A 274 4.09 -25.21 -15.25
CA ALA A 274 3.76 -25.70 -13.92
C ALA A 274 2.44 -26.48 -13.90
N TRP A 275 1.39 -25.97 -14.57
CA TRP A 275 0.12 -26.68 -14.71
C TRP A 275 0.28 -28.04 -15.40
N ILE A 276 1.06 -28.08 -16.49
CA ILE A 276 1.39 -29.33 -17.18
C ILE A 276 2.05 -30.27 -16.16
N ASP A 277 3.08 -29.84 -15.45
CA ASP A 277 3.85 -30.70 -14.55
C ASP A 277 3.07 -31.20 -13.33
N GLU A 278 2.14 -30.41 -12.79
CA GLU A 278 1.32 -30.79 -11.62
C GLU A 278 0.23 -31.82 -11.98
N ASN A 279 -0.36 -31.74 -13.18
CA ASN A 279 -1.51 -32.55 -13.57
C ASN A 279 -1.13 -33.91 -14.21
N LYS A 280 -0.20 -34.64 -13.59
CA LYS A 280 0.35 -35.89 -14.14
C LYS A 280 -0.66 -37.02 -14.35
N GLU A 281 -1.86 -36.91 -13.77
CA GLU A 281 -2.98 -37.83 -13.97
C GLU A 281 -3.50 -37.83 -15.42
N ILE A 282 -3.34 -36.72 -16.14
CA ILE A 282 -3.73 -36.56 -17.54
C ILE A 282 -2.55 -36.94 -18.46
N PRO A 283 -2.78 -37.63 -19.60
CA PRO A 283 -1.73 -37.88 -20.58
C PRO A 283 -0.99 -36.60 -21.00
N LEU A 284 0.33 -36.68 -21.14
CA LEU A 284 1.17 -35.51 -21.46
C LEU A 284 0.71 -34.81 -22.75
N GLU A 285 0.31 -35.57 -23.76
CA GLU A 285 -0.17 -35.04 -25.03
C GLU A 285 -1.46 -34.23 -24.88
N GLU A 286 -2.41 -34.71 -24.06
CA GLU A 286 -3.64 -33.96 -23.76
C GLU A 286 -3.34 -32.69 -22.95
N ARG A 287 -2.46 -32.77 -21.94
CA ARG A 287 -2.02 -31.58 -21.19
C ARG A 287 -1.40 -30.53 -22.09
N LEU A 288 -0.49 -30.94 -22.98
CA LEU A 288 0.13 -30.03 -23.93
C LEU A 288 -0.88 -29.40 -24.88
N GLN A 289 -1.86 -30.17 -25.36
CA GLN A 289 -2.94 -29.65 -26.21
C GLN A 289 -3.83 -28.65 -25.47
N ASP A 290 -4.22 -28.95 -24.23
CA ASP A 290 -5.09 -28.07 -23.44
C ASP A 290 -4.34 -26.79 -23.00
N ALA A 291 -3.07 -26.89 -22.61
CA ALA A 291 -2.24 -25.72 -22.29
C ALA A 291 -1.97 -24.84 -23.53
N ALA A 292 -1.71 -25.45 -24.68
CA ALA A 292 -1.53 -24.73 -25.94
C ALA A 292 -2.82 -24.05 -26.44
N ALA A 293 -3.98 -24.66 -26.20
CA ALA A 293 -5.29 -24.06 -26.46
C ALA A 293 -5.51 -22.81 -25.62
N VAL A 294 -5.14 -22.85 -24.33
CA VAL A 294 -5.24 -21.68 -23.46
C VAL A 294 -4.24 -20.61 -23.88
N LEU A 295 -2.99 -20.96 -24.16
CA LEU A 295 -1.98 -20.01 -24.61
C LEU A 295 -2.39 -19.31 -25.91
N SER A 296 -2.85 -20.06 -26.92
CA SER A 296 -3.34 -19.47 -28.17
C SER A 296 -4.56 -18.57 -27.95
N GLY A 297 -5.54 -18.99 -27.14
CA GLY A 297 -6.65 -18.12 -26.75
C GLY A 297 -6.18 -16.81 -26.09
N THR A 298 -5.21 -16.88 -25.19
CA THR A 298 -4.63 -15.68 -24.53
C THR A 298 -3.85 -14.79 -25.49
N MET A 299 -3.13 -15.35 -26.46
CA MET A 299 -2.44 -14.59 -27.51
C MET A 299 -3.44 -13.84 -28.41
N LEU A 300 -4.56 -14.48 -28.78
CA LEU A 300 -5.61 -13.85 -29.58
C LEU A 300 -6.30 -12.70 -28.82
N MET A 301 -6.58 -12.89 -27.53
CA MET A 301 -7.15 -11.83 -26.69
C MET A 301 -6.19 -10.65 -26.52
N ALA A 302 -4.90 -10.90 -26.32
CA ALA A 302 -3.87 -9.87 -26.26
C ALA A 302 -3.74 -9.10 -27.59
N SER A 303 -3.71 -9.82 -28.71
CA SER A 303 -3.67 -9.25 -30.06
C SER A 303 -4.88 -8.36 -30.36
N SER A 304 -6.06 -8.73 -29.84
CA SER A 304 -7.29 -7.94 -30.00
C SER A 304 -7.18 -6.56 -29.34
N ILE A 305 -6.45 -6.47 -28.22
CA ILE A 305 -6.20 -5.21 -27.50
C ILE A 305 -5.06 -4.43 -28.15
N SER A 306 -3.93 -5.06 -28.48
CA SER A 306 -2.78 -4.35 -29.05
C SER A 306 -2.97 -3.95 -30.53
N GLY A 307 -3.85 -4.64 -31.25
CA GLY A 307 -4.05 -4.47 -32.69
C GLY A 307 -2.90 -5.02 -33.53
N CYS A 308 -3.07 -5.05 -34.86
CA CYS A 308 -2.06 -5.55 -35.80
C CYS A 308 -1.08 -4.47 -36.31
N GLY A 309 -1.30 -3.22 -35.93
CA GLY A 309 -0.55 -2.04 -36.37
C GLY A 309 -1.05 -0.77 -35.68
N PRO A 310 -0.35 0.38 -35.85
CA PRO A 310 -0.71 1.65 -35.22
C PRO A 310 -2.14 2.11 -35.52
N ASP A 311 -2.59 1.93 -36.76
CA ASP A 311 -3.91 2.38 -37.23
C ASP A 311 -5.06 1.40 -36.90
N THR A 312 -4.86 0.43 -36.00
CA THR A 312 -5.87 -0.62 -35.75
C THR A 312 -7.08 -0.10 -34.97
N HIS A 313 -6.83 0.68 -33.92
CA HIS A 313 -7.87 1.26 -33.07
C HIS A 313 -7.81 2.78 -33.22
N ALA A 314 -8.96 3.41 -33.41
CA ALA A 314 -9.05 4.87 -33.47
C ALA A 314 -9.02 5.46 -32.05
N SER A 315 -8.64 6.74 -31.91
CA SER A 315 -8.52 7.40 -30.61
C SER A 315 -9.85 7.55 -29.85
N ASP A 316 -11.00 7.39 -30.52
CA ASP A 316 -12.34 7.35 -29.93
C ASP A 316 -12.71 5.97 -29.34
N THR A 317 -11.90 4.94 -29.57
CA THR A 317 -12.16 3.58 -29.08
C THR A 317 -11.62 3.44 -27.67
N SER A 318 -12.51 3.14 -26.72
CA SER A 318 -12.12 2.83 -25.34
C SER A 318 -12.15 1.36 -24.98
N LEU A 319 -11.46 1.01 -23.90
CA LEU A 319 -11.48 -0.35 -23.36
C LEU A 319 -12.91 -0.79 -23.02
N THR A 320 -13.74 0.10 -22.49
CA THR A 320 -15.15 -0.14 -22.16
C THR A 320 -15.93 -0.68 -23.37
N SER A 321 -15.67 -0.13 -24.56
CA SER A 321 -16.29 -0.57 -25.81
C SER A 321 -15.68 -1.86 -26.40
N LEU A 322 -14.39 -2.10 -26.14
CA LEU A 322 -13.61 -3.19 -26.72
C LEU A 322 -13.74 -4.49 -25.93
N LEU A 323 -13.79 -4.42 -24.60
CA LEU A 323 -13.82 -5.58 -23.70
C LEU A 323 -14.97 -6.56 -23.98
N PRO A 324 -16.23 -6.12 -24.20
CA PRO A 324 -17.33 -7.03 -24.53
C PRO A 324 -17.09 -7.78 -25.84
N LYS A 325 -16.43 -7.14 -26.83
CA LYS A 325 -16.10 -7.77 -28.11
C LYS A 325 -15.06 -8.87 -27.91
N VAL A 326 -13.99 -8.58 -27.16
CA VAL A 326 -12.91 -9.53 -26.86
C VAL A 326 -13.44 -10.73 -26.05
N ALA A 327 -14.33 -10.50 -25.08
CA ALA A 327 -14.96 -11.56 -24.30
C ALA A 327 -15.80 -12.50 -25.18
N ARG A 328 -16.61 -11.96 -26.10
CA ARG A 328 -17.38 -12.78 -27.05
C ARG A 328 -16.50 -13.58 -27.99
N GLN A 329 -15.43 -12.99 -28.52
CA GLN A 329 -14.47 -13.66 -29.39
C GLN A 329 -13.78 -14.83 -28.69
N ARG A 330 -13.38 -14.62 -27.43
CA ARG A 330 -12.81 -15.66 -26.57
C ARG A 330 -13.78 -16.82 -26.38
N ASP A 331 -15.03 -16.52 -26.06
CA ASP A 331 -16.05 -17.56 -25.83
C ASP A 331 -16.34 -18.35 -27.11
N ASP A 332 -16.43 -17.68 -28.26
CA ASP A 332 -16.56 -18.34 -29.56
C ASP A 332 -15.36 -19.26 -29.85
N TYR A 333 -14.12 -18.77 -29.64
CA TYR A 333 -12.91 -19.58 -29.80
C TYR A 333 -12.94 -20.86 -28.97
N TYR A 334 -13.21 -20.76 -27.67
CA TYR A 334 -13.22 -21.92 -26.78
C TYR A 334 -14.41 -22.87 -27.04
N ASN A 335 -15.59 -22.34 -27.41
CA ASN A 335 -16.74 -23.14 -27.76
C ASN A 335 -16.49 -23.96 -29.03
N ARG A 336 -15.91 -23.36 -30.08
CA ARG A 336 -15.54 -24.08 -31.30
C ARG A 336 -14.46 -25.13 -31.03
N LEU A 337 -13.49 -24.82 -30.18
CA LEU A 337 -12.45 -25.77 -29.81
C LEU A 337 -13.05 -26.97 -29.04
N LEU A 338 -13.93 -26.73 -28.07
CA LEU A 338 -14.64 -27.78 -27.36
C LEU A 338 -15.48 -28.65 -28.31
N ALA A 339 -16.16 -28.04 -29.29
CA ALA A 339 -16.97 -28.75 -30.28
C ALA A 339 -16.15 -29.66 -31.21
N SER A 340 -14.87 -29.32 -31.44
CA SER A 340 -13.95 -30.14 -32.25
C SER A 340 -13.27 -31.28 -31.48
N ALA A 341 -13.36 -31.29 -30.14
CA ALA A 341 -12.81 -32.37 -29.32
C ALA A 341 -13.60 -33.68 -29.52
N THR A 342 -12.91 -34.82 -29.54
CA THR A 342 -13.54 -36.15 -29.70
C THR A 342 -13.07 -37.16 -28.65
N GLY A 343 -13.85 -38.23 -28.45
CA GLY A 343 -13.51 -39.35 -27.55
C GLY A 343 -13.52 -38.99 -26.06
N LYS A 344 -12.66 -39.67 -25.29
CA LYS A 344 -12.58 -39.51 -23.82
C LYS A 344 -12.18 -38.08 -23.38
N ARG A 345 -11.38 -37.38 -24.18
CA ARG A 345 -11.00 -35.98 -23.93
C ARG A 345 -12.22 -35.07 -23.98
N ALA A 346 -13.11 -35.24 -24.96
CA ALA A 346 -14.34 -34.45 -25.08
C ALA A 346 -15.28 -34.65 -23.88
N GLU A 347 -15.46 -35.90 -23.43
CA GLU A 347 -16.28 -36.22 -22.24
C GLU A 347 -15.73 -35.53 -20.98
N ARG A 348 -14.39 -35.53 -20.81
CA ARG A 348 -13.71 -34.83 -19.71
C ARG A 348 -13.92 -33.32 -19.79
N LEU A 349 -13.63 -32.70 -20.95
CA LEU A 349 -13.76 -31.26 -21.14
C LEU A 349 -15.21 -30.79 -20.98
N LEU A 350 -16.21 -31.56 -21.42
CA LEU A 350 -17.63 -31.24 -21.20
C LEU A 350 -18.02 -31.32 -19.72
N LYS A 351 -17.48 -32.29 -18.99
CA LYS A 351 -17.70 -32.40 -17.54
C LYS A 351 -17.06 -31.23 -16.80
N GLU A 352 -15.84 -30.88 -17.14
CA GLU A 352 -15.12 -29.74 -16.57
C GLU A 352 -15.83 -28.43 -16.91
N ALA A 353 -16.23 -28.22 -18.17
CA ALA A 353 -16.94 -27.02 -18.62
C ALA A 353 -18.29 -26.83 -17.91
N LYS A 354 -19.04 -27.91 -17.64
CA LYS A 354 -20.27 -27.84 -16.82
C LYS A 354 -20.00 -27.46 -15.37
N GLN A 355 -18.83 -27.79 -14.83
CA GLN A 355 -18.45 -27.46 -13.45
C GLN A 355 -17.91 -26.03 -13.34
N SER A 356 -17.13 -25.58 -14.33
CA SER A 356 -16.57 -24.22 -14.38
C SER A 356 -17.46 -23.20 -15.12
N GLN A 357 -18.61 -23.62 -15.65
CA GLN A 357 -19.51 -22.82 -16.53
C GLN A 357 -18.84 -22.19 -17.77
N GLN A 358 -17.59 -22.57 -18.07
CA GLN A 358 -16.80 -22.08 -19.20
C GLN A 358 -15.92 -23.21 -19.75
N PRO A 359 -15.82 -23.39 -21.09
CA PRO A 359 -14.87 -24.34 -21.67
C PRO A 359 -13.43 -23.98 -21.31
N PHE A 360 -12.60 -24.98 -21.00
CA PHE A 360 -11.21 -24.80 -20.51
C PHE A 360 -11.08 -23.93 -19.25
N GLY A 361 -12.20 -23.66 -18.55
CA GLY A 361 -12.23 -22.82 -17.35
C GLY A 361 -11.33 -23.34 -16.22
N HIS A 362 -11.09 -24.64 -16.13
CA HIS A 362 -10.21 -25.22 -15.11
C HIS A 362 -8.74 -24.76 -15.23
N ILE A 363 -8.21 -24.60 -16.45
CA ILE A 363 -6.83 -24.12 -16.67
C ILE A 363 -6.78 -22.62 -16.47
N ARG A 364 -7.80 -21.88 -16.92
CA ARG A 364 -7.87 -20.44 -16.70
C ARG A 364 -8.00 -20.10 -15.21
N HIS A 365 -8.80 -20.85 -14.47
CA HIS A 365 -8.89 -20.72 -13.02
C HIS A 365 -7.54 -21.01 -12.36
N TYR A 366 -6.84 -22.07 -12.79
CA TYR A 366 -5.47 -22.33 -12.32
C TYR A 366 -4.52 -21.17 -12.63
N LEU A 367 -4.55 -20.63 -13.85
CA LEU A 367 -3.71 -19.52 -14.28
C LEU A 367 -4.02 -18.26 -13.45
N ASN A 368 -5.28 -17.87 -13.33
CA ASN A 368 -5.71 -16.72 -12.54
C ASN A 368 -5.32 -16.89 -11.07
N LEU A 369 -5.50 -18.09 -10.50
CA LEU A 369 -5.11 -18.39 -9.12
C LEU A 369 -3.60 -18.34 -8.91
N HIS A 370 -2.82 -18.85 -9.86
CA HIS A 370 -1.36 -18.80 -9.82
C HIS A 370 -0.87 -17.35 -9.89
N LEU A 371 -1.43 -16.55 -10.80
CA LEU A 371 -1.13 -15.12 -10.93
C LEU A 371 -1.53 -14.33 -9.68
N ALA A 372 -2.73 -14.58 -9.14
CA ALA A 372 -3.20 -13.94 -7.92
C ALA A 372 -2.30 -14.28 -6.72
N ARG A 373 -1.90 -15.55 -6.57
CA ARG A 373 -0.96 -15.98 -5.52
C ARG A 373 0.42 -15.34 -5.70
N TYR A 374 0.93 -15.28 -6.93
CA TYR A 374 2.21 -14.63 -7.22
C TYR A 374 2.17 -13.14 -6.87
N GLY A 375 1.12 -12.43 -7.29
CA GLY A 375 0.91 -11.02 -6.96
C GLY A 375 0.76 -10.78 -5.45
N ALA A 376 -0.04 -11.60 -4.76
CA ALA A 376 -0.23 -11.51 -3.31
C ALA A 376 1.08 -11.72 -2.54
N GLN A 377 1.85 -12.76 -2.89
CA GLN A 377 3.17 -13.01 -2.30
C GLN A 377 4.11 -11.84 -2.57
N GLN A 378 4.09 -11.26 -3.76
CA GLN A 378 4.94 -10.12 -4.09
C GLN A 378 4.61 -8.90 -3.23
N VAL A 379 3.33 -8.57 -3.08
CA VAL A 379 2.89 -7.46 -2.20
C VAL A 379 3.29 -7.74 -0.75
N GLN A 380 3.11 -8.97 -0.27
CA GLN A 380 3.50 -9.37 1.09
C GLN A 380 5.01 -9.20 1.31
N HIS A 381 5.84 -9.79 0.45
CA HIS A 381 7.30 -9.71 0.56
C HIS A 381 7.82 -8.28 0.38
N ARG A 382 7.18 -7.46 -0.49
CA ARG A 382 7.46 -6.03 -0.60
C ARG A 382 7.23 -5.32 0.73
N GLN A 383 6.06 -5.50 1.36
CA GLN A 383 5.75 -4.85 2.63
C GLN A 383 6.68 -5.32 3.76
N LEU A 384 6.95 -6.63 3.85
CA LEU A 384 7.92 -7.16 4.82
C LEU A 384 9.32 -6.60 4.62
N SER A 385 9.78 -6.49 3.37
CA SER A 385 11.08 -5.89 3.04
C SER A 385 11.15 -4.42 3.48
N ARG A 386 10.07 -3.64 3.27
CA ARG A 386 9.97 -2.24 3.69
C ARG A 386 9.97 -2.11 5.21
N ILE A 387 9.24 -2.96 5.92
CA ILE A 387 9.21 -2.98 7.39
C ILE A 387 10.59 -3.31 7.95
N TYR A 388 11.23 -4.40 7.47
CA TYR A 388 12.57 -4.75 7.92
C TYR A 388 13.61 -3.67 7.59
N ALA A 389 13.50 -3.02 6.43
CA ALA A 389 14.37 -1.91 6.06
C ALA A 389 14.23 -0.74 7.05
N ARG A 390 12.99 -0.33 7.38
CA ARG A 390 12.69 0.73 8.35
C ARG A 390 13.06 0.38 9.80
N MET A 391 13.07 -0.90 10.14
CA MET A 391 13.57 -1.37 11.45
C MET A 391 15.11 -1.45 11.52
N GLY A 392 15.83 -1.26 10.41
CA GLY A 392 17.28 -1.38 10.34
C GLY A 392 17.82 -2.80 10.09
N PHE A 393 16.96 -3.77 9.75
CA PHE A 393 17.36 -5.15 9.42
C PHE A 393 17.67 -5.32 7.93
N SER A 394 18.77 -4.74 7.45
CA SER A 394 19.12 -4.70 6.01
C SER A 394 19.32 -6.06 5.34
N THR A 395 19.76 -7.09 6.07
CA THR A 395 19.90 -8.46 5.53
C THR A 395 18.55 -9.12 5.34
N ALA A 396 17.67 -9.05 6.34
CA ALA A 396 16.32 -9.57 6.26
C ALA A 396 15.52 -8.86 5.15
N ALA A 397 15.60 -7.53 5.08
CA ALA A 397 14.93 -6.75 4.04
C ALA A 397 15.32 -7.21 2.62
N ARG A 398 16.62 -7.40 2.36
CA ARG A 398 17.11 -7.89 1.07
C ARG A 398 16.73 -9.34 0.80
N CYS A 399 16.68 -10.20 1.82
CA CYS A 399 16.19 -11.57 1.67
C CYS A 399 14.73 -11.59 1.23
N GLU A 400 13.87 -10.80 1.87
CA GLU A 400 12.45 -10.69 1.50
C GLU A 400 12.27 -10.11 0.09
N ALA A 401 12.99 -9.03 -0.24
CA ALA A 401 12.96 -8.43 -1.57
C ALA A 401 13.46 -9.37 -2.69
N ALA A 402 14.29 -10.37 -2.35
CA ALA A 402 14.82 -11.33 -3.31
C ALA A 402 13.92 -12.57 -3.52
N VAL A 403 12.87 -12.77 -2.72
CA VAL A 403 11.96 -13.93 -2.85
C VAL A 403 11.23 -13.87 -4.20
N ILE A 404 10.63 -12.73 -4.52
CA ILE A 404 10.07 -12.44 -5.83
C ILE A 404 10.89 -11.29 -6.41
N PRO A 405 11.69 -11.53 -7.46
CA PRO A 405 12.78 -10.65 -7.85
C PRO A 405 12.30 -9.45 -8.69
N CYS A 406 11.42 -8.65 -8.11
CA CYS A 406 10.94 -7.42 -8.72
C CYS A 406 12.00 -6.32 -8.68
N THR A 407 12.21 -5.64 -9.80
CA THR A 407 13.21 -4.57 -9.89
C THR A 407 12.82 -3.37 -9.01
N SER A 408 11.55 -2.94 -9.02
CA SER A 408 11.06 -1.83 -8.19
C SER A 408 11.28 -2.07 -6.69
N VAL A 409 10.81 -3.22 -6.19
CA VAL A 409 10.96 -3.63 -4.78
C VAL A 409 12.42 -3.68 -4.35
N ARG A 410 13.31 -4.19 -5.21
CA ARG A 410 14.75 -4.20 -4.94
C ARG A 410 15.30 -2.80 -4.76
N PHE A 411 15.00 -1.87 -5.67
CA PHE A 411 15.50 -0.49 -5.56
C PHE A 411 14.93 0.25 -4.36
N GLU A 412 13.62 0.13 -4.11
CA GLU A 412 12.97 0.67 -2.91
C GLU A 412 13.64 0.14 -1.63
N CYS A 413 13.84 -1.17 -1.55
CA CYS A 413 14.52 -1.79 -0.41
C CYS A 413 15.94 -1.24 -0.24
N GLU A 414 16.75 -1.20 -1.32
CA GLU A 414 18.14 -0.73 -1.29
C GLU A 414 18.27 0.74 -0.86
N ILE A 415 17.30 1.59 -1.23
CA ILE A 415 17.24 2.99 -0.79
C ILE A 415 16.81 3.07 0.68
N GLN A 416 15.69 2.45 1.04
CA GLN A 416 15.05 2.58 2.36
C GLN A 416 15.95 2.11 3.52
N TRP A 417 16.65 0.97 3.36
CA TRP A 417 17.49 0.48 4.45
C TRP A 417 18.72 1.38 4.66
N ARG A 418 19.25 1.99 3.59
CA ARG A 418 20.38 2.92 3.68
C ARG A 418 19.98 4.21 4.38
N ILE A 419 18.80 4.76 4.05
CA ILE A 419 18.24 5.93 4.75
C ILE A 419 18.14 5.64 6.26
N THR A 420 17.57 4.49 6.61
CA THR A 420 17.44 4.08 8.02
C THR A 420 18.82 3.95 8.70
N MET A 421 19.81 3.36 8.02
CA MET A 421 21.16 3.25 8.53
C MET A 421 21.88 4.60 8.65
N VAL A 422 21.60 5.57 7.76
CA VAL A 422 22.10 6.95 7.90
C VAL A 422 21.65 7.52 9.25
N HIS A 423 20.36 7.49 9.55
CA HIS A 423 19.84 8.01 10.83
C HIS A 423 20.43 7.28 12.04
N LEU A 424 20.53 5.94 12.00
CA LEU A 424 21.15 5.15 13.08
C LEU A 424 22.64 5.48 13.29
N HIS A 425 23.39 5.75 12.22
CA HIS A 425 24.78 6.20 12.33
C HIS A 425 24.89 7.61 12.91
N LEU A 426 23.98 8.52 12.54
CA LEU A 426 23.92 9.88 13.11
C LEU A 426 23.61 9.86 14.61
N GLU A 427 22.66 9.03 15.06
CA GLU A 427 22.36 8.84 16.49
C GLU A 427 23.56 8.34 17.30
N ARG A 428 24.47 7.59 16.65
CA ARG A 428 25.73 7.10 17.24
C ARG A 428 26.90 8.06 17.09
N TYR A 429 26.67 9.26 16.55
CA TYR A 429 27.68 10.27 16.22
C TYR A 429 28.72 9.83 15.16
N GLU A 430 28.38 8.85 14.31
CA GLU A 430 29.26 8.25 13.29
C GLU A 430 29.11 8.92 11.91
N LEU A 431 29.41 10.22 11.81
CA LEU A 431 29.17 11.05 10.62
C LEU A 431 29.82 10.51 9.33
N ASP A 432 31.04 10.00 9.39
CA ASP A 432 31.76 9.46 8.21
C ASP A 432 31.07 8.23 7.61
N GLN A 433 30.38 7.42 8.42
CA GLN A 433 29.66 6.24 7.92
C GLN A 433 28.32 6.64 7.31
N ALA A 434 27.61 7.59 7.92
CA ALA A 434 26.40 8.18 7.36
C ALA A 434 26.68 8.79 5.97
N TRP A 435 27.74 9.58 5.83
CA TRP A 435 28.09 10.22 4.56
C TRP A 435 28.42 9.24 3.44
N LYS A 436 29.00 8.06 3.73
CA LYS A 436 29.26 7.05 2.70
C LYS A 436 28.01 6.48 2.06
N LEU A 437 26.91 6.40 2.82
CA LEU A 437 25.67 5.81 2.35
C LEU A 437 24.87 6.75 1.45
N ILE A 438 25.00 8.07 1.63
CA ILE A 438 24.23 9.08 0.88
C ILE A 438 24.48 9.01 -0.64
N PRO A 439 25.74 9.00 -1.14
CA PRO A 439 25.99 8.84 -2.57
C PRO A 439 25.49 7.51 -3.14
N GLU A 440 25.48 6.43 -2.34
CA GLU A 440 24.91 5.14 -2.76
C GLU A 440 23.39 5.24 -2.94
N ILE A 441 22.69 6.02 -2.11
CA ILE A 441 21.25 6.25 -2.24
C ILE A 441 20.94 6.98 -3.55
N GLU A 442 21.67 8.04 -3.90
CA GLU A 442 21.47 8.77 -5.17
C GLU A 442 21.77 7.92 -6.41
N ASP A 443 22.81 7.08 -6.34
CA ASP A 443 23.15 6.15 -7.40
C ASP A 443 22.02 5.13 -7.60
N HIS A 444 21.46 4.58 -6.52
CA HIS A 444 20.30 3.69 -6.59
C HIS A 444 19.05 4.39 -7.12
N LEU A 445 18.77 5.63 -6.70
CA LEU A 445 17.65 6.43 -7.22
C LEU A 445 17.77 6.63 -8.74
N THR A 446 18.94 7.09 -9.19
CA THR A 446 19.19 7.37 -10.62
C THR A 446 19.09 6.09 -11.45
N ARG A 447 19.74 5.01 -11.03
CA ARG A 447 19.64 3.72 -11.73
C ARG A 447 18.23 3.15 -11.72
N GLY A 448 17.47 3.33 -10.62
CA GLY A 448 16.08 2.93 -10.52
C GLY A 448 15.18 3.61 -11.56
N ILE A 449 15.39 4.92 -11.78
CA ILE A 449 14.68 5.69 -12.82
C ILE A 449 15.12 5.24 -14.23
N GLU A 450 16.43 5.18 -14.49
CA GLU A 450 16.98 4.87 -15.82
C GLU A 450 16.63 3.46 -16.32
N CYS A 451 16.39 2.50 -15.43
CA CYS A 451 15.95 1.15 -15.80
C CYS A 451 14.42 0.96 -15.74
N GLY A 452 13.65 2.00 -15.42
CA GLY A 452 12.18 1.97 -15.37
C GLY A 452 11.59 1.30 -14.13
N ALA A 453 12.40 1.05 -13.09
CA ALA A 453 11.96 0.48 -11.82
C ALA A 453 11.23 1.51 -10.95
N LEU A 454 11.71 2.76 -10.97
CA LEU A 454 11.04 3.92 -10.42
C LEU A 454 10.45 4.74 -11.57
N ILE A 455 9.38 5.48 -11.28
CA ILE A 455 8.77 6.36 -12.28
C ILE A 455 9.76 7.49 -12.66
N ASP A 456 9.74 7.87 -13.93
CA ASP A 456 10.40 9.08 -14.38
C ASP A 456 9.65 10.32 -13.86
N PRO A 457 10.30 11.24 -13.14
CA PRO A 457 9.66 12.45 -12.65
C PRO A 457 8.94 13.27 -13.74
N TRP A 458 9.42 13.27 -14.99
CA TRP A 458 8.73 13.99 -16.08
C TRP A 458 7.37 13.40 -16.43
N ASN A 459 7.17 12.10 -16.22
CA ASN A 459 5.87 11.47 -16.43
C ASN A 459 4.84 11.95 -15.40
N ILE A 460 5.28 12.35 -14.19
CA ILE A 460 4.38 12.89 -13.17
C ILE A 460 3.73 14.18 -13.70
N LEU A 461 4.55 15.09 -14.25
CA LEU A 461 4.05 16.33 -14.87
C LEU A 461 3.25 16.04 -16.15
N GLY A 462 3.82 15.25 -17.07
CA GLY A 462 3.23 15.03 -18.40
C GLY A 462 1.90 14.26 -18.39
N PHE A 463 1.64 13.49 -17.34
CA PHE A 463 0.38 12.75 -17.18
C PHE A 463 -0.38 13.11 -15.90
N GLN A 464 0.00 14.20 -15.20
CA GLN A 464 -0.64 14.65 -13.95
C GLN A 464 -0.75 13.53 -12.89
N GLY A 465 0.29 12.70 -12.74
CA GLY A 465 0.28 11.57 -11.81
C GLY A 465 -0.54 10.35 -12.26
N LEU A 466 -1.13 10.38 -13.47
CA LEU A 466 -1.87 9.26 -14.06
C LEU A 466 -0.99 8.39 -14.96
N PHE A 467 -1.45 7.17 -15.22
CA PHE A 467 -0.88 6.23 -16.17
C PHE A 467 -1.95 5.84 -17.20
N PRO A 468 -1.78 6.16 -18.49
CA PRO A 468 -2.73 5.79 -19.53
C PRO A 468 -2.65 4.29 -19.82
N LEU A 469 -3.78 3.55 -19.76
CA LEU A 469 -3.83 2.12 -20.10
C LEU A 469 -4.14 1.87 -21.58
N PHE A 470 -4.78 2.83 -22.24
CA PHE A 470 -5.16 2.79 -23.65
C PHE A 470 -4.99 4.16 -24.32
N ILE A 471 -5.38 4.26 -25.59
CA ILE A 471 -5.26 5.50 -26.38
C ILE A 471 -6.23 6.57 -25.83
N SER A 472 -7.45 6.16 -25.50
CA SER A 472 -8.49 6.97 -24.88
C SER A 472 -8.11 7.42 -23.47
N ARG A 473 -8.45 8.68 -23.18
CA ARG A 473 -8.09 9.34 -21.92
C ARG A 473 -8.84 8.80 -20.71
N GLU A 474 -10.10 8.39 -20.89
CA GLU A 474 -10.94 7.78 -19.86
C GLU A 474 -10.33 6.49 -19.28
N ASP A 475 -9.43 5.84 -20.01
CA ASP A 475 -8.75 4.61 -19.60
C ASP A 475 -7.45 4.87 -18.81
N SER A 476 -7.33 6.03 -18.14
CA SER A 476 -6.18 6.39 -17.30
C SER A 476 -6.43 6.05 -15.83
N ILE A 477 -5.39 5.61 -15.13
CA ILE A 477 -5.46 5.27 -13.69
C ILE A 477 -4.40 6.03 -12.90
N PRO A 478 -4.57 6.26 -11.59
CA PRO A 478 -3.51 6.81 -10.76
C PRO A 478 -2.24 5.94 -10.77
N ASP A 479 -1.07 6.53 -11.05
CA ASP A 479 0.21 5.85 -10.98
C ASP A 479 0.76 5.90 -9.55
N GLN A 480 0.53 4.81 -8.79
CA GLN A 480 0.99 4.68 -7.40
C GLN A 480 2.50 4.84 -7.22
N ARG A 481 3.30 4.70 -8.29
CA ARG A 481 4.76 4.88 -8.20
C ARG A 481 5.15 6.35 -8.04
N SER A 482 4.28 7.30 -8.39
CA SER A 482 4.50 8.73 -8.17
C SER A 482 4.62 9.04 -6.68
N GLU A 483 3.65 8.59 -5.88
CA GLU A 483 3.65 8.71 -4.41
C GLU A 483 4.88 8.04 -3.80
N VAL A 484 5.23 6.83 -4.23
CA VAL A 484 6.41 6.11 -3.73
C VAL A 484 7.69 6.89 -4.01
N LEU A 485 7.85 7.47 -5.20
CA LEU A 485 9.02 8.27 -5.53
C LEU A 485 9.07 9.56 -4.69
N LEU A 486 7.93 10.23 -4.52
CA LEU A 486 7.81 11.44 -3.70
C LEU A 486 8.16 11.17 -2.23
N ASP A 487 7.62 10.09 -1.66
CA ASP A 487 7.95 9.60 -0.31
C ASP A 487 9.46 9.36 -0.17
N LEU A 488 10.06 8.62 -1.11
CA LEU A 488 11.50 8.33 -1.10
C LEU A 488 12.33 9.63 -1.18
N MET A 489 11.93 10.57 -2.04
CA MET A 489 12.64 11.85 -2.17
C MET A 489 12.57 12.69 -0.89
N GLU A 490 11.41 12.74 -0.22
CA GLU A 490 11.26 13.45 1.06
C GLU A 490 12.14 12.82 2.16
N GLU A 491 12.20 11.48 2.20
CA GLU A 491 13.09 10.76 3.12
C GLU A 491 14.59 10.99 2.78
N ILE A 492 14.96 11.04 1.49
CA ILE A 492 16.32 11.35 1.04
C ILE A 492 16.73 12.77 1.46
N PHE A 493 15.87 13.76 1.22
CA PHE A 493 16.11 15.14 1.66
C PHE A 493 16.21 15.25 3.18
N SER A 494 15.41 14.48 3.91
CA SER A 494 15.50 14.39 5.37
C SER A 494 16.83 13.80 5.84
N ALA A 495 17.32 12.73 5.20
CA ALA A 495 18.63 12.13 5.50
C ALA A 495 19.79 13.09 5.22
N TYR A 496 19.72 13.83 4.11
CA TYR A 496 20.66 14.91 3.77
C TYR A 496 20.66 16.02 4.82
N SER A 497 19.48 16.51 5.20
CA SER A 497 19.31 17.56 6.19
C SER A 497 19.86 17.17 7.57
N ALA A 498 19.56 15.95 8.03
CA ALA A 498 20.08 15.41 9.28
C ALA A 498 21.61 15.29 9.26
N THR A 499 22.17 14.81 8.16
CA THR A 499 23.64 14.64 8.01
C THR A 499 24.35 15.99 7.96
N LEU A 500 23.76 16.98 7.27
CA LEU A 500 24.29 18.34 7.19
C LEU A 500 24.24 19.07 8.55
N SER A 501 23.17 18.87 9.29
CA SER A 501 22.98 19.42 10.64
C SER A 501 23.98 18.83 11.63
N GLU A 502 24.17 17.51 11.60
CA GLU A 502 25.16 16.84 12.47
C GLU A 502 26.60 17.23 12.11
N ALA A 503 26.92 17.38 10.82
CA ALA A 503 28.23 17.88 10.38
C ALA A 503 28.54 19.28 10.94
N ALA A 504 27.54 20.17 10.99
CA ALA A 504 27.66 21.48 11.62
C ALA A 504 27.81 21.38 13.14
N ALA A 505 27.01 20.55 13.80
CA ALA A 505 27.10 20.32 15.24
C ALA A 505 28.46 19.74 15.67
N GLN A 506 29.03 18.82 14.88
CA GLN A 506 30.39 18.29 15.10
C GLN A 506 31.50 19.27 14.68
N GLY A 507 31.18 20.35 13.94
CA GLY A 507 32.14 21.36 13.49
C GLY A 507 33.07 20.86 12.37
N ASN A 508 32.65 19.84 11.63
CA ASN A 508 33.39 19.31 10.49
C ASN A 508 33.08 20.14 9.23
N ASN A 509 33.73 21.31 9.12
CA ASN A 509 33.48 22.26 8.03
C ASN A 509 33.77 21.67 6.63
N GLN A 510 34.68 20.70 6.53
CA GLN A 510 35.01 20.07 5.25
C GLN A 510 33.85 19.20 4.75
N LEU A 511 33.35 18.28 5.59
CA LEU A 511 32.20 17.44 5.22
C LEU A 511 30.94 18.27 5.03
N LYS A 512 30.70 19.27 5.88
CA LYS A 512 29.58 20.21 5.73
C LYS A 512 29.51 20.82 4.32
N LEU A 513 30.64 21.33 3.80
CA LEU A 513 30.69 21.91 2.45
C LEU A 513 30.43 20.87 1.36
N GLN A 514 30.94 19.65 1.53
CA GLN A 514 30.72 18.56 0.57
C GLN A 514 29.25 18.11 0.54
N ILE A 515 28.64 17.93 1.71
CA ILE A 515 27.23 17.55 1.86
C ILE A 515 26.33 18.65 1.26
N SER A 516 26.62 19.92 1.58
CA SER A 516 25.86 21.06 1.07
C SER A 516 25.90 21.16 -0.46
N ASP A 517 27.07 20.97 -1.08
CA ASP A 517 27.22 21.01 -2.55
C ASP A 517 26.46 19.86 -3.24
N GLN A 518 26.49 18.64 -2.68
CA GLN A 518 25.72 17.54 -3.26
C GLN A 518 24.21 17.70 -3.04
N PHE A 519 23.78 18.13 -1.86
CA PHE A 519 22.37 18.34 -1.57
C PHE A 519 21.78 19.42 -2.51
N GLN A 520 22.48 20.54 -2.70
CA GLN A 520 22.04 21.58 -3.63
C GLN A 520 21.87 21.04 -5.06
N LYS A 521 22.83 20.24 -5.55
CA LYS A 521 22.74 19.64 -6.90
C LYS A 521 21.56 18.70 -7.05
N LEU A 522 21.24 17.93 -6.01
CA LEU A 522 20.08 17.05 -6.02
C LEU A 522 18.77 17.85 -6.02
N ALA A 523 18.66 18.88 -5.16
CA ALA A 523 17.53 19.79 -5.10
C ALA A 523 17.29 20.49 -6.46
N GLU A 524 18.31 21.13 -7.02
CA GLU A 524 18.24 21.79 -8.34
C GLU A 524 17.91 20.83 -9.49
N LYS A 525 18.26 19.55 -9.37
CA LYS A 525 17.89 18.52 -10.35
C LYS A 525 16.42 18.15 -10.20
N TRP A 526 15.94 18.00 -8.96
CA TRP A 526 14.58 17.59 -8.64
C TRP A 526 13.54 18.65 -9.02
N ASP A 527 13.78 19.91 -8.68
CA ASP A 527 12.76 20.96 -8.89
C ASP A 527 12.52 21.30 -10.37
N ARG A 528 13.39 20.83 -11.28
CA ARG A 528 13.18 20.93 -12.73
C ARG A 528 11.95 20.17 -13.21
N TYR A 529 11.52 19.17 -12.45
CA TYR A 529 10.40 18.32 -12.83
C TYR A 529 9.03 18.91 -12.45
N ALA A 530 9.01 20.05 -11.73
CA ALA A 530 7.80 20.77 -11.32
C ALA A 530 6.72 19.86 -10.67
N THR A 531 7.14 18.85 -9.91
CA THR A 531 6.24 17.88 -9.25
C THR A 531 5.26 18.54 -8.27
N THR A 532 5.59 19.73 -7.77
CA THR A 532 4.75 20.55 -6.89
C THR A 532 3.56 21.20 -7.59
N THR A 533 3.47 21.15 -8.93
CA THR A 533 2.37 21.75 -9.70
C THR A 533 1.14 20.85 -9.81
N VAL A 534 1.27 19.57 -9.48
CA VAL A 534 0.15 18.61 -9.53
C VAL A 534 -0.61 18.68 -8.20
N GLU A 535 -1.84 19.19 -8.23
CA GLU A 535 -2.65 19.45 -7.01
C GLU A 535 -2.93 18.19 -6.17
N ASP A 536 -3.15 17.05 -6.83
CA ASP A 536 -3.55 15.80 -6.16
C ASP A 536 -2.35 14.97 -5.60
N LEU A 537 -1.11 15.50 -5.65
CA LEU A 537 0.08 14.81 -5.17
C LEU A 537 0.80 15.56 -4.03
N PRO A 538 1.53 14.85 -3.15
CA PRO A 538 2.34 15.50 -2.12
C PRO A 538 3.35 16.50 -2.71
N HIS A 539 3.34 17.74 -2.19
CA HIS A 539 4.31 18.76 -2.58
C HIS A 539 5.69 18.47 -1.97
N VAL A 540 6.63 18.02 -2.80
CA VAL A 540 8.03 17.79 -2.41
C VAL A 540 8.93 18.78 -3.14
N ASN A 541 9.36 19.83 -2.43
CA ASN A 541 10.26 20.87 -2.94
C ASN A 541 11.71 20.64 -2.44
N GLY A 542 12.62 20.46 -3.39
CA GLY A 542 14.03 20.22 -3.12
C GLY A 542 14.74 21.47 -2.61
N GLN A 543 14.51 22.62 -3.24
CA GLN A 543 15.14 23.89 -2.89
C GLN A 543 14.74 24.33 -1.50
N ASP A 544 13.44 24.29 -1.16
CA ASP A 544 12.95 24.62 0.18
C ASP A 544 13.60 23.71 1.24
N SER A 545 13.74 22.41 0.93
CA SER A 545 14.40 21.44 1.80
C SER A 545 15.89 21.73 2.01
N PHE A 546 16.59 22.10 0.93
CA PHE A 546 18.02 22.45 0.98
C PHE A 546 18.25 23.77 1.72
N GLU A 547 17.51 24.82 1.40
CA GLU A 547 17.64 26.14 2.03
C GLU A 547 17.35 26.06 3.53
N SER A 548 16.27 25.36 3.90
CA SER A 548 15.94 25.05 5.29
C SER A 548 17.12 24.38 5.99
N ALA A 549 17.69 23.31 5.41
CA ALA A 549 18.81 22.58 6.01
C ALA A 549 20.10 23.40 6.08
N ALA A 550 20.40 24.20 5.04
CA ALA A 550 21.57 25.06 4.96
C ALA A 550 21.51 26.17 6.02
N HIS A 551 20.35 26.79 6.19
CA HIS A 551 20.10 27.77 7.24
C HIS A 551 20.30 27.17 8.63
N VAL A 552 19.68 26.01 8.91
CA VAL A 552 19.85 25.30 10.18
C VAL A 552 21.32 24.94 10.44
N SER A 553 22.01 24.42 9.43
CA SER A 553 23.45 24.09 9.51
C SER A 553 24.30 25.31 9.84
N GLN A 554 23.99 26.48 9.24
CA GLN A 554 24.70 27.72 9.51
C GLN A 554 24.45 28.20 10.94
N ILE A 555 23.20 28.19 11.39
CA ILE A 555 22.82 28.56 12.75
C ILE A 555 23.48 27.63 13.78
N LEU A 556 23.50 26.32 13.56
CA LEU A 556 24.19 25.36 14.44
C LEU A 556 25.72 25.59 14.49
N THR A 557 26.32 26.01 13.38
CA THR A 557 27.74 26.38 13.33
C THR A 557 28.01 27.64 14.16
N GLU A 558 27.17 28.65 14.01
CA GLU A 558 27.25 29.93 14.74
C GLU A 558 27.00 29.70 16.25
N TRP A 559 25.98 28.91 16.59
CA TRP A 559 25.65 28.44 17.93
C TRP A 559 26.85 27.75 18.61
N LYS A 560 27.52 26.83 17.91
CA LYS A 560 28.74 26.19 18.41
C LYS A 560 29.89 27.17 18.63
N SER A 561 30.07 28.14 17.73
CA SER A 561 31.15 29.13 17.81
C SER A 561 30.95 30.17 18.92
N GLY A 562 29.70 30.40 19.34
CA GLY A 562 29.31 31.45 20.29
C GLY A 562 29.59 31.17 21.78
N GLY A 563 29.97 29.94 22.16
CA GLY A 563 30.33 29.62 23.56
C GLY A 563 29.20 29.82 24.58
N GLU A 564 29.45 30.54 25.69
CA GLU A 564 28.45 30.81 26.76
C GLU A 564 27.37 31.85 26.40
N ALA A 565 27.54 32.63 25.32
CA ALA A 565 26.58 33.65 24.88
C ALA A 565 25.33 33.07 24.17
N VAL A 566 25.20 31.75 24.18
CA VAL A 566 24.43 30.93 23.25
C VAL A 566 23.12 30.40 23.86
N GLY A 567 23.02 30.36 25.19
CA GLY A 567 21.78 30.10 25.91
C GLY A 567 20.83 31.30 25.98
N ASP A 568 21.17 32.40 25.29
CA ASP A 568 20.42 33.64 25.34
C ASP A 568 19.43 33.72 24.16
N ILE A 569 18.15 33.95 24.46
CA ILE A 569 17.05 34.05 23.49
C ILE A 569 17.34 35.11 22.40
N SER A 570 18.23 36.06 22.71
CA SER A 570 18.74 37.10 21.82
C SER A 570 19.46 36.54 20.58
N PHE A 571 20.14 35.39 20.69
CA PHE A 571 20.77 34.71 19.55
C PHE A 571 19.70 34.24 18.55
N TRP A 572 18.75 33.43 19.01
CA TRP A 572 17.71 32.86 18.14
C TRP A 572 16.87 33.95 17.47
N ARG A 573 16.52 35.03 18.18
CA ARG A 573 15.82 36.19 17.62
C ARG A 573 16.51 36.83 16.41
N GLN A 574 17.84 36.80 16.32
CA GLN A 574 18.58 37.35 15.18
C GLN A 574 18.52 36.45 13.93
N HIS A 575 18.10 35.19 14.11
CA HIS A 575 18.03 34.18 13.06
C HIS A 575 16.60 33.76 12.72
N VAL A 576 15.59 34.32 13.40
CA VAL A 576 14.17 34.01 13.19
C VAL A 576 13.72 34.25 11.75
N ASP A 577 14.17 35.35 11.12
CA ASP A 577 13.78 35.72 9.75
C ASP A 577 14.25 34.72 8.68
N ARG A 578 15.05 33.71 9.06
CA ARG A 578 15.58 32.68 8.13
C ARG A 578 14.78 31.37 8.14
N PHE A 579 13.74 31.26 8.96
CA PHE A 579 12.88 30.08 9.05
C PHE A 579 11.63 30.25 8.20
N GLU A 580 11.65 29.71 6.98
CA GLU A 580 10.56 29.86 6.00
C GLU A 580 9.65 28.62 5.92
N SER A 581 9.99 27.52 6.62
CA SER A 581 9.23 26.27 6.57
C SER A 581 9.06 25.60 7.94
N ALA A 582 7.97 24.84 8.11
CA ALA A 582 7.74 23.96 9.26
C ALA A 582 8.91 22.99 9.52
N LYS A 583 9.52 22.48 8.45
CA LYS A 583 10.66 21.55 8.50
C LYS A 583 11.90 22.19 9.14
N ALA A 584 12.21 23.44 8.78
CA ALA A 584 13.35 24.17 9.35
C ALA A 584 13.21 24.36 10.87
N TYR A 585 12.01 24.72 11.33
CA TYR A 585 11.70 24.82 12.75
C TYR A 585 11.84 23.48 13.45
N ALA A 586 11.19 22.42 12.94
CA ALA A 586 11.20 21.11 13.58
C ALA A 586 12.61 20.53 13.77
N LEU A 587 13.47 20.62 12.76
CA LEU A 587 14.84 20.12 12.83
C LEU A 587 15.69 20.86 13.86
N THR A 588 15.54 22.18 13.95
CA THR A 588 16.28 23.00 14.92
C THR A 588 15.81 22.72 16.33
N VAL A 589 14.49 22.62 16.52
CA VAL A 589 13.93 22.32 17.84
C VAL A 589 14.30 20.91 18.28
N ASP A 590 14.29 19.91 17.40
CA ASP A 590 14.73 18.56 17.75
C ASP A 590 16.22 18.55 18.16
N ALA A 591 17.09 19.25 17.43
CA ALA A 591 18.49 19.41 17.81
C ALA A 591 18.65 20.05 19.21
N LEU A 592 17.84 21.05 19.55
CA LEU A 592 17.83 21.67 20.88
C LEU A 592 17.32 20.73 21.97
N LEU A 593 16.27 19.97 21.69
CA LEU A 593 15.71 18.95 22.59
C LEU A 593 16.71 17.82 22.87
N GLN A 594 17.47 17.38 21.85
CA GLN A 594 18.55 16.40 22.01
C GLN A 594 19.69 16.92 22.90
N LYS A 595 19.91 18.23 22.95
CA LYS A 595 20.89 18.89 23.84
C LYS A 595 20.31 19.32 25.19
N HIS A 596 19.04 18.98 25.46
CA HIS A 596 18.31 19.38 26.67
C HIS A 596 18.18 20.91 26.88
N ASP A 597 18.26 21.71 25.81
CA ASP A 597 17.97 23.16 25.89
C ASP A 597 16.48 23.42 25.69
N HIS A 598 15.72 23.20 26.76
CA HIS A 598 14.27 23.36 26.76
C HIS A 598 13.81 24.82 26.58
N VAL A 599 14.64 25.80 26.94
CA VAL A 599 14.26 27.23 26.91
C VAL A 599 14.34 27.77 25.48
N ALA A 600 15.42 27.45 24.76
CA ALA A 600 15.53 27.82 23.35
C ALA A 600 14.50 27.07 22.50
N ALA A 601 14.29 25.77 22.77
CA ALA A 601 13.32 24.95 22.07
C ALA A 601 11.90 25.55 22.14
N ILE A 602 11.43 25.91 23.33
CA ILE A 602 10.07 26.47 23.46
C ILE A 602 9.95 27.85 22.80
N GLY A 603 10.99 28.68 22.86
CA GLY A 603 11.01 29.98 22.18
C GLY A 603 10.82 29.86 20.67
N LEU A 604 11.49 28.89 20.03
CA LEU A 604 11.35 28.62 18.60
C LEU A 604 10.00 27.99 18.25
N ILE A 605 9.45 27.09 19.09
CA ILE A 605 8.11 26.53 18.87
C ILE A 605 7.05 27.65 18.87
N MET A 606 7.14 28.62 19.79
CA MET A 606 6.19 29.74 19.83
C MET A 606 6.31 30.64 18.61
N GLN A 607 7.54 30.87 18.14
CA GLN A 607 7.76 31.63 16.92
C GLN A 607 7.17 30.91 15.71
N TRP A 608 7.37 29.61 15.60
CA TRP A 608 6.76 28.79 14.55
C TRP A 608 5.24 28.93 14.59
N LEU A 609 4.63 28.78 15.77
CA LEU A 609 3.19 28.93 15.96
C LEU A 609 2.67 30.30 15.50
N SER A 610 3.42 31.37 15.73
CA SER A 610 3.06 32.73 15.28
C SER A 610 3.10 32.94 13.75
N GLN A 611 3.79 32.05 13.02
CA GLN A 611 3.99 32.11 11.56
C GLN A 611 3.31 30.92 10.85
N VAL A 612 2.34 30.27 11.48
CA VAL A 612 1.70 29.06 10.95
C VAL A 612 0.97 29.30 9.63
N ASP A 613 0.41 30.48 9.41
CA ASP A 613 -0.28 30.79 8.15
C ASP A 613 0.67 30.80 6.94
N GLN A 614 1.96 31.04 7.17
CA GLN A 614 3.00 31.02 6.13
C GLN A 614 3.74 29.66 6.08
N THR A 615 3.95 29.03 7.25
CA THR A 615 4.85 27.87 7.39
C THR A 615 4.14 26.52 7.51
N GLY A 616 2.86 26.52 7.88
CA GLY A 616 2.07 25.33 8.21
C GLY A 616 2.37 24.74 9.60
N LEU A 617 1.45 23.91 10.13
CA LEU A 617 1.66 23.17 11.40
C LEU A 617 2.51 21.90 11.22
N GLU A 618 2.51 21.34 10.01
CA GLU A 618 3.15 20.07 9.68
C GLU A 618 3.73 20.13 8.27
N SER A 619 4.84 19.45 8.04
CA SER A 619 5.47 19.28 6.74
C SER A 619 6.07 17.87 6.70
N GLY A 620 5.44 16.97 5.94
CA GLY A 620 5.81 15.55 5.88
C GLY A 620 5.82 14.90 7.28
N PRO A 621 6.95 14.31 7.73
CA PRO A 621 7.05 13.70 9.05
C PRO A 621 7.22 14.72 10.20
N TYR A 622 7.46 15.99 9.89
CA TYR A 622 7.74 17.03 10.88
C TYR A 622 6.45 17.72 11.31
N SER A 623 6.21 17.77 12.61
CA SER A 623 4.94 18.25 13.17
C SER A 623 5.19 19.02 14.46
N ILE A 624 4.61 20.21 14.58
CA ILE A 624 4.67 21.00 15.82
C ILE A 624 4.07 20.21 16.99
N HIS A 625 3.07 19.38 16.72
CA HIS A 625 2.42 18.52 17.71
C HIS A 625 3.39 17.51 18.31
N ALA A 626 4.19 16.85 17.47
CA ALA A 626 5.18 15.87 17.91
C ALA A 626 6.26 16.50 18.79
N VAL A 627 6.79 17.65 18.37
CA VAL A 627 7.87 18.36 19.06
C VAL A 627 7.40 18.95 20.39
N LEU A 628 6.17 19.49 20.46
CA LEU A 628 5.54 19.95 21.71
C LEU A 628 5.39 18.81 22.72
N LEU A 629 4.90 17.65 22.27
CA LEU A 629 4.74 16.47 23.14
C LEU A 629 6.10 15.91 23.60
N GLN A 630 7.12 15.92 22.74
CA GLN A 630 8.48 15.52 23.09
C GLN A 630 9.09 16.45 24.14
N TRP A 631 8.98 17.77 23.94
CA TRP A 631 9.41 18.78 24.92
C TRP A 631 8.75 18.55 26.27
N MET A 632 7.43 18.36 26.29
CA MET A 632 6.66 18.13 27.51
C MET A 632 7.09 16.83 28.21
N ARG A 633 7.24 15.72 27.46
CA ARG A 633 7.66 14.42 28.01
C ARG A 633 9.05 14.49 28.65
N GLN A 634 10.02 15.16 28.01
CA GLN A 634 11.38 15.32 28.56
C GLN A 634 11.39 16.14 29.86
N LEU A 635 10.55 17.17 29.97
CA LEU A 635 10.44 17.95 31.21
C LEU A 635 9.72 17.18 32.33
N THR A 636 8.70 16.40 31.99
CA THR A 636 7.93 15.63 32.99
C THR A 636 8.59 14.33 33.43
N SER A 637 9.57 13.80 32.68
CA SER A 637 10.24 12.53 33.01
C SER A 637 11.29 12.66 34.12
N ASN A 638 11.90 13.85 34.29
CA ASN A 638 12.89 14.12 35.33
C ASN A 638 12.23 14.63 36.62
N ILE A 639 11.97 13.72 37.56
CA ILE A 639 11.41 14.02 38.89
C ILE A 639 12.55 14.18 39.92
N ASP A 640 13.57 14.98 39.57
CA ASP A 640 14.56 15.41 40.56
C ASP A 640 13.92 16.47 41.48
N PRO A 641 13.87 16.28 42.83
CA PRO A 641 13.29 17.24 43.76
C PRO A 641 13.79 18.68 43.57
N ALA A 642 15.04 18.86 43.14
CA ALA A 642 15.64 20.17 42.90
C ALA A 642 15.14 20.86 41.61
N ALA A 643 14.70 20.09 40.61
CA ALA A 643 14.26 20.59 39.30
C ALA A 643 12.75 20.91 39.25
N ILE A 644 11.95 20.36 40.17
CA ILE A 644 10.48 20.50 40.19
C ILE A 644 10.00 21.97 40.15
N PRO A 645 10.54 22.91 40.96
CA PRO A 645 10.06 24.29 40.93
C PRO A 645 10.33 24.98 39.59
N ALA A 646 11.49 24.70 38.98
CA ALA A 646 11.87 25.26 37.68
C ALA A 646 10.98 24.67 36.56
N ASN A 647 10.76 23.35 36.56
CA ASN A 647 9.91 22.68 35.57
C ASN A 647 8.45 23.14 35.67
N SER A 648 7.92 23.30 36.90
CA SER A 648 6.59 23.87 37.13
C SER A 648 6.45 25.27 36.53
N GLN A 649 7.46 26.12 36.67
CA GLN A 649 7.45 27.46 36.09
C GLN A 649 7.51 27.40 34.55
N SER A 650 8.33 26.52 33.98
CA SER A 650 8.45 26.34 32.54
C SER A 650 7.15 25.86 31.90
N ILE A 651 6.43 24.93 32.54
CA ILE A 651 5.12 24.45 32.06
C ILE A 651 4.11 25.60 32.03
N ARG A 652 4.04 26.43 33.09
CA ARG A 652 3.10 27.58 33.13
C ARG A 652 3.39 28.56 32.01
N LYS A 653 4.65 28.99 31.91
CA LYS A 653 5.09 29.93 30.86
C LYS A 653 4.82 29.40 29.46
N MET A 654 4.99 28.08 29.25
CA MET A 654 4.69 27.47 27.96
C MET A 654 3.22 27.65 27.58
N PHE A 655 2.26 27.42 28.48
CA PHE A 655 0.85 27.67 28.20
C PHE A 655 0.53 29.15 28.03
N ASP A 656 1.13 30.02 28.85
CA ASP A 656 0.97 31.48 28.68
C ASP A 656 1.44 31.93 27.29
N TYR A 657 2.52 31.35 26.78
CA TYR A 657 2.99 31.62 25.43
C TYR A 657 2.11 30.99 24.35
N LEU A 658 1.64 29.75 24.54
CA LEU A 658 0.72 29.11 23.58
C LEU A 658 -0.56 29.93 23.43
N GLU A 659 -1.15 30.39 24.53
CA GLU A 659 -2.37 31.21 24.51
C GLU A 659 -2.19 32.49 23.68
N VAL A 660 -1.02 33.13 23.76
CA VAL A 660 -0.72 34.36 23.02
C VAL A 660 -0.42 34.10 21.54
N ASN A 661 0.29 33.00 21.23
CA ASN A 661 0.79 32.75 19.87
C ASN A 661 -0.14 31.88 19.01
N ALA A 662 -1.03 31.08 19.61
CA ALA A 662 -1.92 30.18 18.88
C ALA A 662 -3.03 30.89 18.09
N ALA A 663 -3.28 32.18 18.32
CA ALA A 663 -4.33 32.96 17.65
C ALA A 663 -5.65 32.16 17.53
N ASP A 664 -6.15 31.96 16.30
CA ASP A 664 -7.39 31.22 16.01
C ASP A 664 -7.34 29.74 16.45
N TYR A 665 -6.16 29.12 16.49
CA TYR A 665 -5.98 27.71 16.89
C TYR A 665 -6.23 27.47 18.38
N TRP A 666 -6.25 28.52 19.21
CA TRP A 666 -6.57 28.41 20.65
C TRP A 666 -8.06 28.16 20.92
N SER A 667 -8.91 28.45 19.93
CA SER A 667 -10.38 28.43 20.03
C SER A 667 -11.01 27.44 19.05
N VAL A 668 -12.27 27.07 19.27
CA VAL A 668 -12.99 26.20 18.34
C VAL A 668 -13.50 27.04 17.16
N PRO A 669 -13.26 26.62 15.90
CA PRO A 669 -13.80 27.32 14.73
C PRO A 669 -15.34 27.34 14.74
N ASN A 670 -15.93 28.49 14.39
CA ASN A 670 -17.36 28.56 14.12
C ASN A 670 -17.66 27.95 12.74
N PHE A 671 -18.65 27.06 12.66
CA PHE A 671 -19.04 26.39 11.44
C PHE A 671 -19.44 27.38 10.32
N ASP A 672 -20.18 28.44 10.65
CA ASP A 672 -20.66 29.43 9.67
C ASP A 672 -19.51 30.22 9.02
N ALA A 673 -18.35 30.31 9.69
CA ALA A 673 -17.16 31.00 9.16
C ALA A 673 -16.34 30.11 8.19
N VAL A 674 -16.63 28.81 8.16
CA VAL A 674 -15.91 27.79 7.38
C VAL A 674 -16.70 27.35 6.15
N LEU A 675 -18.02 27.63 6.12
CA LEU A 675 -18.84 27.38 4.93
C LEU A 675 -18.28 28.21 3.75
N PRO A 676 -18.15 27.61 2.56
CA PRO A 676 -17.81 28.39 1.38
C PRO A 676 -18.87 29.48 1.22
N VAL A 677 -18.42 30.72 1.04
CA VAL A 677 -19.33 31.82 0.72
C VAL A 677 -20.05 31.39 -0.56
N PRO A 678 -21.38 31.23 -0.57
CA PRO A 678 -22.07 30.92 -1.81
C PRO A 678 -21.64 31.99 -2.79
N GLU A 679 -21.08 31.58 -3.93
CA GLU A 679 -20.86 32.48 -5.05
C GLU A 679 -22.17 33.23 -5.22
N LYS A 680 -22.21 34.50 -4.80
CA LYS A 680 -23.27 35.38 -5.25
C LYS A 680 -23.16 35.27 -6.76
N GLU A 681 -24.25 34.87 -7.42
CA GLU A 681 -24.43 35.15 -8.84
C GLU A 681 -23.88 36.55 -9.03
N ILE A 682 -22.72 36.62 -9.70
CA ILE A 682 -22.12 37.89 -10.08
C ILE A 682 -23.16 38.43 -11.06
N GLU A 683 -24.02 39.33 -10.60
CA GLU A 683 -24.67 40.29 -11.47
C GLU A 683 -23.51 41.00 -12.18
N ASP A 684 -23.29 40.57 -13.42
CA ASP A 684 -22.25 41.02 -14.35
C ASP A 684 -22.02 42.54 -14.25
N PRO A 685 -20.94 43.01 -13.58
CA PRO A 685 -20.63 44.44 -13.46
C PRO A 685 -19.87 44.97 -14.67
N PHE A 686 -19.74 44.19 -15.76
CA PHE A 686 -19.01 44.57 -16.97
C PHE A 686 -19.81 44.30 -18.26
N GLU A 687 -20.98 44.93 -18.35
CA GLU A 687 -21.25 45.71 -19.58
C GLU A 687 -20.00 46.57 -19.85
N ILE A 688 -19.31 46.19 -20.93
CA ILE A 688 -17.96 46.55 -21.36
C ILE A 688 -17.67 48.06 -21.31
N ASP A 689 -16.54 48.43 -20.71
CA ASP A 689 -15.61 49.41 -21.31
C ASP A 689 -14.16 48.88 -21.12
N PRO A 690 -13.34 48.75 -22.17
CA PRO A 690 -12.06 48.06 -22.12
C PRO A 690 -10.95 48.99 -21.61
N GLU A 691 -10.52 48.81 -20.37
CA GLU A 691 -9.24 49.34 -19.88
C GLU A 691 -8.22 48.22 -19.74
N GLU A 692 -6.96 48.58 -20.01
CA GLU A 692 -5.83 47.72 -20.40
C GLU A 692 -5.52 46.57 -19.41
N PRO A 693 -5.13 45.38 -19.90
CA PRO A 693 -4.75 44.27 -19.03
C PRO A 693 -3.44 44.57 -18.29
N ASP A 694 -3.42 44.30 -16.98
CA ASP A 694 -2.21 44.31 -16.17
C ASP A 694 -1.17 43.35 -16.74
N GLU A 695 0.09 43.82 -16.87
CA GLU A 695 1.19 43.11 -17.54
C GLU A 695 1.64 41.81 -16.85
N GLU A 696 1.14 41.48 -15.64
CA GLU A 696 1.51 40.26 -14.91
C GLU A 696 0.68 39.02 -15.30
N ASP A 697 -0.58 39.18 -15.74
CA ASP A 697 -1.40 38.05 -16.24
C ASP A 697 -1.10 37.70 -17.71
N SER A 698 -0.49 38.62 -18.47
CA SER A 698 -0.08 38.37 -19.86
C SER A 698 1.19 37.48 -19.96
N LEU A 699 1.98 37.38 -18.88
CA LEU A 699 3.22 36.58 -18.88
C LEU A 699 2.92 35.08 -18.89
N PHE A 700 1.80 34.65 -18.28
CA PHE A 700 1.36 33.26 -18.26
C PHE A 700 0.24 32.97 -19.28
N GLY A 701 -0.62 33.95 -19.62
CA GLY A 701 -1.63 33.79 -20.68
C GLY A 701 -1.03 33.58 -22.09
N ALA A 702 0.07 34.27 -22.40
CA ALA A 702 0.76 34.11 -23.70
C ALA A 702 1.46 32.74 -23.86
N ALA A 703 1.66 31.98 -22.77
CA ALA A 703 2.19 30.62 -22.81
C ALA A 703 1.12 29.57 -23.16
N TYR A 704 -0.17 29.87 -22.92
CA TYR A 704 -1.28 28.94 -23.15
C TYR A 704 -2.19 29.30 -24.35
N GLU A 705 -2.12 30.53 -24.88
CA GLU A 705 -2.98 31.00 -26.01
C GLU A 705 -2.75 30.31 -27.37
N ASN A 706 -1.77 29.42 -27.51
CA ASN A 706 -1.54 28.64 -28.74
C ASN A 706 -1.23 27.15 -28.49
N VAL A 707 -1.65 26.60 -27.34
CA VAL A 707 -1.35 25.20 -26.99
C VAL A 707 -2.47 24.29 -27.48
N THR A 708 -2.28 23.70 -28.65
CA THR A 708 -3.05 22.53 -29.09
C THR A 708 -2.33 21.27 -28.64
N PHE A 709 -2.95 20.49 -27.74
CA PHE A 709 -2.57 19.10 -27.49
C PHE A 709 -2.53 18.35 -28.82
N ARG A 710 -1.40 17.72 -29.13
CA ARG A 710 -1.20 16.99 -30.38
C ARG A 710 -0.98 15.52 -30.02
N ASP A 711 -2.01 14.73 -30.30
CA ASP A 711 -2.01 13.28 -30.13
C ASP A 711 -0.81 12.66 -30.86
N SER A 712 -0.15 11.72 -30.18
CA SER A 712 0.92 10.89 -30.73
C SER A 712 0.45 9.92 -31.83
N ALA A 713 -0.87 9.80 -32.06
CA ALA A 713 -1.47 8.95 -33.08
C ALA A 713 -1.43 9.52 -34.52
N ASP A 714 -1.11 10.81 -34.72
CA ASP A 714 -1.09 11.49 -36.04
C ASP A 714 -2.35 11.24 -36.91
N ASP A 715 -3.51 11.03 -36.26
CA ASP A 715 -4.79 10.65 -36.88
C ASP A 715 -5.69 11.85 -37.22
N GLY A 716 -5.26 13.07 -36.86
CA GLY A 716 -5.97 14.31 -37.13
C GLY A 716 -7.10 14.64 -36.16
N ILE A 717 -7.23 13.91 -35.04
CA ILE A 717 -8.23 14.17 -33.99
C ILE A 717 -7.52 14.82 -32.79
N GLN A 718 -8.04 15.96 -32.33
CA GLN A 718 -7.56 16.63 -31.12
C GLN A 718 -8.16 15.94 -29.89
N GLY A 719 -7.33 15.31 -29.07
CA GLY A 719 -7.75 14.83 -27.75
C GLY A 719 -8.16 16.01 -26.86
N GLU A 720 -9.28 15.88 -26.14
CA GLU A 720 -9.75 16.89 -25.19
C GLU A 720 -8.70 17.17 -24.11
N MET A 721 -8.58 18.41 -23.63
CA MET A 721 -7.72 18.83 -22.51
C MET A 721 -8.51 18.77 -21.18
N MET A 722 -7.84 18.42 -20.07
CA MET A 722 -8.42 18.30 -18.74
C MET A 722 -8.46 19.69 -18.13
N ASP A 723 -9.25 20.57 -18.73
CA ASP A 723 -9.46 21.93 -18.19
C ASP A 723 -10.94 22.22 -17.90
N SER A 724 -11.81 21.20 -18.00
CA SER A 724 -13.18 21.31 -17.55
C SER A 724 -13.78 19.96 -17.16
N GLY A 725 -13.98 19.75 -15.85
CA GLY A 725 -15.19 19.07 -15.40
C GLY A 725 -15.10 17.89 -14.43
N PHE A 726 -13.94 17.28 -14.18
CA PHE A 726 -13.86 16.18 -13.19
C PHE A 726 -12.56 16.23 -12.40
N SER A 727 -12.54 17.10 -11.39
CA SER A 727 -11.65 16.91 -10.26
C SER A 727 -12.46 16.25 -9.14
N PRO A 728 -12.15 15.01 -8.73
CA PRO A 728 -12.83 14.34 -7.61
C PRO A 728 -12.70 15.08 -6.27
N SER A 729 -11.79 16.07 -6.17
CA SER A 729 -11.26 16.60 -4.91
C SER A 729 -11.87 17.93 -4.44
N ASN A 730 -12.96 18.40 -5.06
CA ASN A 730 -13.62 19.67 -4.72
C ASN A 730 -15.08 19.51 -4.26
N THR A 731 -15.39 18.47 -3.48
CA THR A 731 -16.69 18.43 -2.80
C THR A 731 -16.73 19.39 -1.62
N GLU A 732 -17.91 19.96 -1.33
CA GLU A 732 -18.07 21.00 -0.31
C GLU A 732 -17.56 20.57 1.08
N ILE A 733 -17.85 19.33 1.47
CA ILE A 733 -17.48 18.81 2.80
C ILE A 733 -15.97 18.52 2.94
N GLU A 734 -15.28 18.22 1.84
CA GLU A 734 -13.83 18.01 1.84
C GLU A 734 -13.08 19.33 2.05
N SER A 735 -13.57 20.42 1.45
CA SER A 735 -13.06 21.77 1.71
C SER A 735 -13.23 22.16 3.19
N ILE A 736 -14.41 21.89 3.77
CA ILE A 736 -14.67 22.08 5.20
C ILE A 736 -13.70 21.24 6.06
N ASN A 737 -13.45 19.98 5.69
CA ASN A 737 -12.50 19.13 6.42
C ASN A 737 -11.07 19.69 6.37
N ARG A 738 -10.60 20.18 5.21
CA ARG A 738 -9.25 20.74 5.02
C ARG A 738 -8.98 21.92 5.97
N GLN A 739 -10.00 22.72 6.28
CA GLN A 739 -9.88 23.85 7.21
C GLN A 739 -10.00 23.44 8.69
N LEU A 740 -10.88 22.49 9.02
CA LEU A 740 -11.17 22.10 10.41
C LEU A 740 -10.17 21.08 10.98
N GLU A 741 -9.67 20.16 10.17
CA GLU A 741 -8.82 19.06 10.63
C GLU A 741 -7.54 19.55 11.33
N PRO A 742 -6.76 20.52 10.80
CA PRO A 742 -5.57 21.02 11.48
C PRO A 742 -5.89 21.65 12.85
N ARG A 743 -7.00 22.39 12.95
CA ARG A 743 -7.47 23.00 14.21
C ARG A 743 -7.83 21.94 15.24
N LEU A 744 -8.55 20.89 14.82
CA LEU A 744 -8.93 19.78 15.71
C LEU A 744 -7.71 18.97 16.19
N LYS A 745 -6.70 18.76 15.33
CA LYS A 745 -5.42 18.13 15.70
C LYS A 745 -4.66 18.96 16.75
N PHE A 746 -4.63 20.29 16.59
CA PHE A 746 -3.98 21.18 17.55
C PHE A 746 -4.68 21.16 18.92
N LEU A 747 -6.01 21.31 18.97
CA LEU A 747 -6.80 21.23 20.21
C LEU A 747 -6.66 19.87 20.90
N ASN A 748 -6.60 18.79 20.12
CA ASN A 748 -6.34 17.46 20.65
C ASN A 748 -4.95 17.37 21.31
N THR A 749 -3.92 17.93 20.68
CA THR A 749 -2.57 18.00 21.24
C THR A 749 -2.54 18.83 22.52
N LEU A 750 -3.20 19.99 22.54
CA LEU A 750 -3.33 20.84 23.73
C LEU A 750 -3.96 20.08 24.90
N SER A 751 -4.99 19.27 24.62
CA SER A 751 -5.61 18.41 25.64
C SER A 751 -4.67 17.35 26.20
N GLN A 752 -3.75 16.80 25.39
CA GLN A 752 -2.74 15.85 25.86
C GLN A 752 -1.66 16.54 26.69
N LEU A 753 -1.26 17.76 26.33
CA LEU A 753 -0.32 18.56 27.12
C LEU A 753 -0.87 18.83 28.52
N TRP A 754 -2.14 19.24 28.65
CA TRP A 754 -2.79 19.42 29.97
C TRP A 754 -2.84 18.12 30.78
N GLN A 755 -3.09 16.97 30.15
CA GLN A 755 -3.07 15.67 30.84
C GLN A 755 -1.67 15.35 31.39
N LEU A 756 -0.61 15.59 30.61
CA LEU A 756 0.78 15.43 31.07
C LEU A 756 1.12 16.40 32.21
N SER A 757 0.67 17.66 32.12
CA SER A 757 0.86 18.65 33.19
C SER A 757 0.17 18.22 34.48
N ALA A 758 -1.08 17.78 34.39
CA ALA A 758 -1.84 17.33 35.55
C ALA A 758 -1.19 16.12 36.24
N ALA A 759 -0.72 15.14 35.45
CA ALA A 759 0.03 14.01 35.98
C ALA A 759 1.30 14.45 36.71
N PHE A 760 2.10 15.34 36.10
CA PHE A 760 3.30 15.90 36.71
C PHE A 760 3.00 16.60 38.05
N PHE A 761 2.00 17.48 38.10
CA PHE A 761 1.64 18.21 39.33
C PHE A 761 1.13 17.32 40.46
N CYS A 762 0.49 16.19 40.14
CA CYS A 762 0.11 15.21 41.17
C CYS A 762 1.32 14.39 41.66
N GLU A 763 2.25 14.02 40.77
CA GLU A 763 3.44 13.24 41.15
C GLU A 763 4.42 14.06 42.02
N THR A 764 4.45 15.39 41.89
CA THR A 764 5.30 16.24 42.75
C THR A 764 4.85 16.24 44.21
N GLU A 765 3.57 15.99 44.51
CA GLU A 765 3.07 15.86 45.89
C GLU A 765 3.61 14.60 46.58
N LEU A 766 4.08 13.59 45.82
CA LEU A 766 4.63 12.33 46.32
C LEU A 766 6.10 12.41 46.72
N VAL A 767 6.80 13.50 46.37
CA VAL A 767 8.24 13.66 46.63
C VAL A 767 8.45 14.09 48.10
N PRO A 768 9.24 13.35 48.90
CA PRO A 768 9.44 13.67 50.31
C PRO A 768 10.18 15.00 50.47
N VAL A 769 9.50 16.00 51.04
CA VAL A 769 10.11 17.27 51.44
C VAL A 769 10.95 17.05 52.70
N GLU A 770 12.14 17.63 52.79
CA GLU A 770 13.04 17.56 53.96
C GLU A 770 12.42 18.09 55.28
N ASN A 771 11.23 18.70 55.23
CA ASN A 771 10.50 19.20 56.40
C ASN A 771 9.04 18.67 56.43
N PRO A 772 8.70 17.72 57.33
CA PRO A 772 7.37 17.12 57.41
C PRO A 772 6.27 18.06 57.98
N GLU A 773 6.59 19.29 58.38
CA GLU A 773 5.63 20.26 58.95
C GLU A 773 5.00 21.22 57.92
N LYS A 774 5.44 21.18 56.65
CA LYS A 774 4.78 21.91 55.54
C LYS A 774 4.55 20.94 54.39
N PRO A 775 3.30 20.48 54.14
CA PRO A 775 3.02 19.73 52.91
C PRO A 775 3.45 20.56 51.70
N ALA A 776 3.89 19.91 50.62
CA ALA A 776 4.24 20.56 49.36
C ALA A 776 2.98 21.19 48.73
N VAL A 777 2.56 22.34 49.24
CA VAL A 777 1.40 23.07 48.73
C VAL A 777 1.81 23.69 47.40
N LEU A 778 1.12 23.34 46.31
CA LEU A 778 1.24 24.02 45.01
C LEU A 778 1.24 25.54 45.22
N ASN A 779 2.24 26.23 44.65
CA ASN A 779 2.34 27.69 44.75
C ASN A 779 1.05 28.37 44.25
N GLU A 780 0.67 29.48 44.87
CA GLU A 780 -0.58 30.22 44.55
C GLU A 780 -0.70 30.57 43.07
N GLU A 781 0.40 31.00 42.43
CA GLU A 781 0.40 31.29 40.99
C GLU A 781 0.11 30.04 40.14
N THR A 782 0.62 28.88 40.54
CA THR A 782 0.38 27.62 39.81
C THR A 782 -1.08 27.19 39.94
N ARG A 783 -1.69 27.39 41.11
CA ARG A 783 -3.12 27.14 41.31
C ARG A 783 -3.98 28.04 40.43
N GLN A 784 -3.62 29.32 40.30
CA GLN A 784 -4.33 30.27 39.44
C GLN A 784 -4.24 29.88 37.96
N SER A 785 -3.06 29.47 37.47
CA SER A 785 -2.90 28.98 36.10
C SER A 785 -3.76 27.72 35.84
N ILE A 786 -3.73 26.74 36.76
CA ILE A 786 -4.54 25.52 36.64
C ILE A 786 -6.04 25.85 36.63
N ALA A 787 -6.51 26.77 37.47
CA ALA A 787 -7.90 27.23 37.48
C ALA A 787 -8.29 27.89 36.14
N GLY A 788 -7.37 28.66 35.53
CA GLY A 788 -7.54 29.21 34.17
C GLY A 788 -7.69 28.10 33.12
N TRP A 789 -6.81 27.09 33.15
CA TRP A 789 -6.87 25.96 32.22
C TRP A 789 -8.15 25.13 32.38
N ILE A 790 -8.65 24.95 33.60
CA ILE A 790 -9.93 24.27 33.87
C ILE A 790 -11.09 25.00 33.20
N ARG A 791 -11.17 26.34 33.32
CA ARG A 791 -12.21 27.13 32.66
C ARG A 791 -12.08 27.08 31.14
N HIS A 792 -10.86 27.15 30.61
CA HIS A 792 -10.63 27.08 29.17
C HIS A 792 -11.02 25.72 28.59
N THR A 793 -10.63 24.62 29.24
CA THR A 793 -11.03 23.26 28.83
C THR A 793 -12.55 23.06 28.87
N GLU A 794 -13.26 23.75 29.77
CA GLU A 794 -14.72 23.75 29.82
C GLU A 794 -15.32 24.46 28.61
N HIS A 795 -14.80 25.64 28.30
CA HIS A 795 -15.24 26.45 27.20
C HIS A 795 -15.07 25.72 25.86
N LEU A 796 -13.88 25.13 25.63
CA LEU A 796 -13.61 24.31 24.45
C LEU A 796 -14.59 23.12 24.33
N GLN A 797 -14.92 22.46 25.43
CA GLN A 797 -15.89 21.36 25.40
C GLN A 797 -17.28 21.84 24.97
N GLN A 798 -17.73 23.00 25.45
CA GLN A 798 -19.02 23.57 25.09
C GLN A 798 -19.05 23.93 23.60
N GLU A 799 -18.00 24.60 23.09
CA GLU A 799 -17.92 25.00 21.68
C GLU A 799 -17.79 23.80 20.73
N LEU A 800 -17.02 22.77 21.09
CA LEU A 800 -16.91 21.54 20.28
C LEU A 800 -18.25 20.81 20.18
N ILE A 801 -19.07 20.83 21.24
CA ILE A 801 -20.44 20.27 21.19
C ILE A 801 -21.32 21.09 20.24
N VAL A 802 -21.19 22.43 20.23
CA VAL A 802 -21.90 23.28 19.27
C VAL A 802 -21.47 22.92 17.84
N LEU A 803 -20.17 22.86 17.56
CA LEU A 803 -19.62 22.49 16.26
C LEU A 803 -20.11 21.09 15.80
N LEU A 804 -20.10 20.10 16.69
CA LEU A 804 -20.59 18.75 16.40
C LEU A 804 -22.06 18.75 15.97
N ASN A 805 -22.90 19.55 16.63
CA ASN A 805 -24.31 19.66 16.29
C ASN A 805 -24.52 20.43 14.97
N SER A 806 -23.71 21.46 14.69
CA SER A 806 -23.77 22.20 13.42
C SER A 806 -23.47 21.29 12.23
N ILE A 807 -22.39 20.51 12.29
CA ILE A 807 -22.02 19.56 11.23
C ILE A 807 -23.06 18.45 11.11
N TRP A 808 -23.57 17.91 12.23
CA TRP A 808 -24.63 16.90 12.18
C TRP A 808 -25.86 17.38 11.40
N ASN A 809 -26.29 18.62 11.67
CA ASN A 809 -27.46 19.24 11.04
C ASN A 809 -27.23 19.65 9.58
N TYR A 810 -25.97 19.71 9.12
CA TYR A 810 -25.63 20.02 7.73
C TYR A 810 -26.17 18.94 6.78
N GLN A 811 -27.00 19.29 5.80
CA GLN A 811 -27.62 18.33 4.89
C GLN A 811 -26.85 18.22 3.58
N ILE A 812 -26.40 17.00 3.26
CA ILE A 812 -25.83 16.67 1.95
C ILE A 812 -27.01 16.38 0.99
N PRO A 813 -27.01 16.91 -0.24
CA PRO A 813 -28.02 16.60 -1.25
C PRO A 813 -28.19 15.09 -1.44
N LYS A 814 -29.45 14.63 -1.58
CA LYS A 814 -29.71 13.20 -1.81
C LYS A 814 -29.25 12.80 -3.22
N PRO A 815 -28.68 11.59 -3.39
CA PRO A 815 -28.26 11.12 -4.70
C PRO A 815 -29.46 10.80 -5.58
N SER A 816 -29.24 10.79 -6.89
CA SER A 816 -30.26 10.45 -7.90
C SER A 816 -30.64 8.95 -7.91
N GLY A 817 -29.83 8.11 -7.26
CA GLY A 817 -29.94 6.64 -7.31
C GLY A 817 -29.02 5.99 -8.35
N ASP A 818 -28.46 6.79 -9.26
CA ASP A 818 -27.45 6.35 -10.22
C ASP A 818 -26.13 5.95 -9.54
N HIS A 819 -25.35 5.09 -10.20
CA HIS A 819 -24.12 4.52 -9.65
C HIS A 819 -23.10 5.58 -9.22
N ASP A 820 -22.77 6.51 -10.13
CA ASP A 820 -21.74 7.52 -9.88
C ASP A 820 -22.20 8.52 -8.82
N SER A 821 -23.47 8.92 -8.86
CA SER A 821 -24.10 9.77 -7.85
C SER A 821 -24.08 9.13 -6.46
N ASN A 822 -24.30 7.80 -6.38
CA ASN A 822 -24.25 7.08 -5.11
C ASN A 822 -22.83 6.97 -4.54
N ILE A 823 -21.80 6.88 -5.40
CA ILE A 823 -20.39 6.86 -4.98
C ILE A 823 -19.97 8.22 -4.44
N GLU A 824 -20.28 9.30 -5.17
CA GLU A 824 -19.98 10.67 -4.73
C GLU A 824 -20.66 10.99 -3.40
N TYR A 825 -21.93 10.58 -3.25
CA TYR A 825 -22.67 10.74 -2.00
C TYR A 825 -22.03 9.98 -0.84
N ASP A 826 -21.57 8.73 -1.05
CA ASP A 826 -20.85 7.99 0.00
C ASP A 826 -19.56 8.72 0.40
N LEU A 827 -18.76 9.22 -0.56
CA LEU A 827 -17.53 9.95 -0.27
C LEU A 827 -17.79 11.17 0.64
N GLN A 828 -18.76 12.00 0.29
CA GLN A 828 -19.11 13.17 1.10
C GLN A 828 -19.62 12.76 2.49
N LEU A 829 -20.41 11.69 2.56
CA LEU A 829 -20.96 11.18 3.82
C LEU A 829 -19.86 10.60 4.73
N GLN A 830 -18.89 9.85 4.17
CA GLN A 830 -17.74 9.33 4.91
C GLN A 830 -16.86 10.47 5.45
N THR A 831 -16.59 11.50 4.66
CA THR A 831 -15.83 12.69 5.10
C THR A 831 -16.56 13.43 6.23
N LYS A 832 -17.90 13.57 6.13
CA LYS A 832 -18.72 14.12 7.22
C LYS A 832 -18.59 13.29 8.51
N TYR A 833 -18.70 11.96 8.42
CA TYR A 833 -18.57 11.09 9.59
C TYR A 833 -17.16 11.12 10.20
N TYR A 834 -16.12 11.16 9.37
CA TYR A 834 -14.73 11.33 9.81
C TYR A 834 -14.56 12.58 10.67
N LEU A 835 -15.02 13.73 10.16
CA LEU A 835 -14.95 15.01 10.85
C LEU A 835 -15.70 14.99 12.19
N MET A 836 -16.90 14.41 12.21
CA MET A 836 -17.68 14.23 13.44
C MET A 836 -16.97 13.35 14.48
N HIS A 837 -16.33 12.27 14.03
CA HIS A 837 -15.53 11.41 14.89
C HIS A 837 -14.30 12.14 15.44
N ALA A 838 -13.62 12.95 14.63
CA ALA A 838 -12.50 13.78 15.07
C ALA A 838 -12.94 14.76 16.18
N ILE A 839 -14.07 15.45 16.02
CA ILE A 839 -14.63 16.36 17.03
C ILE A 839 -14.97 15.61 18.33
N ILE A 840 -15.59 14.43 18.24
CA ILE A 840 -15.91 13.61 19.41
C ILE A 840 -14.63 13.21 20.15
N ILE A 841 -13.59 12.77 19.44
CA ILE A 841 -12.31 12.38 20.04
C ILE A 841 -11.67 13.57 20.76
N THR A 842 -11.59 14.74 20.10
CA THR A 842 -11.04 15.97 20.70
C THR A 842 -11.84 16.39 21.94
N THR A 843 -13.17 16.37 21.87
CA THR A 843 -14.04 16.72 23.01
C THR A 843 -13.83 15.77 24.20
N VAL A 844 -13.72 14.47 23.93
CA VAL A 844 -13.45 13.44 24.94
C VAL A 844 -12.09 13.66 25.60
N ASN A 845 -11.05 13.99 24.82
CA ASN A 845 -9.72 14.26 25.38
C ASN A 845 -9.67 15.57 26.18
N CYS A 846 -10.36 16.63 25.75
CA CYS A 846 -10.53 17.86 26.54
C CYS A 846 -11.22 17.58 27.88
N ARG A 847 -12.25 16.71 27.88
CA ARG A 847 -12.91 16.27 29.11
C ARG A 847 -11.97 15.49 30.03
N SER A 848 -11.13 14.61 29.48
CA SER A 848 -10.09 13.90 30.25
C SER A 848 -9.14 14.88 30.92
N ALA A 849 -8.65 15.86 30.15
CA ALA A 849 -7.75 16.89 30.63
C ALA A 849 -8.37 17.68 31.79
N ARG A 850 -9.64 18.09 31.65
CA ARG A 850 -10.37 18.77 32.72
C ARG A 850 -10.44 17.94 34.01
N LEU A 851 -10.82 16.66 33.90
CA LEU A 851 -10.90 15.77 35.07
C LEU A 851 -9.55 15.60 35.77
N MET A 852 -8.47 15.46 35.00
CA MET A 852 -7.12 15.35 35.55
C MET A 852 -6.67 16.66 36.21
N LEU A 853 -6.92 17.81 35.58
CA LEU A 853 -6.60 19.13 36.16
C LEU A 853 -7.38 19.40 37.46
N LEU A 854 -8.69 19.12 37.50
CA LEU A 854 -9.50 19.23 38.73
C LEU A 854 -8.96 18.33 39.85
N SER A 855 -8.32 17.22 39.51
CA SER A 855 -7.72 16.30 40.48
C SER A 855 -6.48 16.86 41.15
N THR A 856 -5.82 17.86 40.56
CA THR A 856 -4.63 18.55 41.14
C THR A 856 -4.95 19.60 42.21
N ILE A 857 -6.17 20.15 42.23
CA ILE A 857 -6.57 21.23 43.15
C ILE A 857 -7.12 20.63 44.46
N PRO A 858 -6.89 21.22 45.65
CA PRO A 858 -7.50 20.73 46.89
C PRO A 858 -9.02 20.57 46.82
N GLN A 859 -9.55 19.56 47.52
CA GLN A 859 -10.99 19.21 47.48
C GLN A 859 -11.90 20.41 47.82
N SER A 860 -11.52 21.23 48.80
CA SER A 860 -12.28 22.41 49.24
C SER A 860 -12.40 23.52 48.20
N GLU A 861 -11.45 23.60 47.26
CA GLU A 861 -11.41 24.62 46.20
C GLU A 861 -12.05 24.11 44.90
N ALA A 862 -12.00 22.79 44.64
CA ALA A 862 -12.63 22.16 43.49
C ALA A 862 -14.15 22.02 43.64
N GLU A 863 -14.66 21.72 44.84
CA GLU A 863 -16.08 21.51 45.15
C GLU A 863 -17.11 22.47 44.49
N PRO A 864 -16.91 23.81 44.46
CA PRO A 864 -17.86 24.72 43.83
C PRO A 864 -17.94 24.65 42.30
N GLU A 865 -16.92 24.10 41.62
CA GLU A 865 -16.84 24.01 40.16
C GLU A 865 -17.25 22.62 39.62
N LEU A 866 -17.50 21.63 40.50
CA LEU A 866 -17.82 20.25 40.14
C LEU A 866 -19.31 20.06 39.85
N THR A 867 -19.62 19.45 38.71
CA THR A 867 -20.94 18.83 38.48
C THR A 867 -21.14 17.60 39.36
N GLU A 868 -22.39 17.14 39.54
CA GLU A 868 -22.71 15.92 40.32
C GLU A 868 -21.94 14.67 39.87
N ASN A 869 -21.60 14.56 38.59
CA ASN A 869 -20.79 13.45 38.08
C ASN A 869 -19.29 13.65 38.34
N GLU A 870 -18.79 14.88 38.27
CA GLU A 870 -17.39 15.18 38.52
C GLU A 870 -17.03 15.04 40.00
N SER A 871 -17.96 15.34 40.91
CA SER A 871 -17.77 15.15 42.36
C SER A 871 -17.51 13.69 42.76
N LEU A 872 -17.98 12.73 41.94
CA LEU A 872 -17.73 11.30 42.11
C LEU A 872 -16.43 10.84 41.44
N LEU A 873 -16.05 11.46 40.33
CA LEU A 873 -14.91 11.05 39.49
C LEU A 873 -13.59 11.63 39.97
N VAL A 874 -13.57 12.91 40.33
CA VAL A 874 -12.35 13.64 40.70
C VAL A 874 -11.63 13.02 41.90
N PRO A 875 -12.30 12.56 42.98
CA PRO A 875 -11.62 11.88 44.08
C PRO A 875 -10.89 10.59 43.65
N ILE A 876 -11.48 9.82 42.71
CA ILE A 876 -10.87 8.59 42.20
C ILE A 876 -9.69 8.92 41.30
N TYR A 877 -9.84 9.88 40.39
CA TYR A 877 -8.73 10.35 39.55
C TYR A 877 -7.58 10.87 40.40
N ARG A 878 -7.86 11.67 41.44
CA ARG A 878 -6.86 12.12 42.41
C ARG A 878 -6.16 10.94 43.05
N GLY A 879 -6.90 10.00 43.65
CA GLY A 879 -6.30 8.83 44.29
C GLY A 879 -5.43 8.01 43.34
N VAL A 880 -5.81 7.90 42.06
CA VAL A 880 -4.99 7.21 41.04
C VAL A 880 -3.69 7.98 40.77
N LEU A 881 -3.78 9.30 40.56
CA LEU A 881 -2.62 10.14 40.23
C LEU A 881 -1.66 10.31 41.41
N THR A 882 -2.18 10.41 42.64
CA THR A 882 -1.40 10.49 43.88
C THR A 882 -1.07 9.12 44.47
N ARG A 883 -1.41 8.02 43.78
CA ARG A 883 -1.19 6.63 44.25
C ARG A 883 -1.76 6.33 45.65
N ASP A 884 -2.81 7.04 46.05
CA ASP A 884 -3.52 6.85 47.33
C ASP A 884 -4.58 5.74 47.19
N VAL A 885 -4.18 4.53 47.56
CA VAL A 885 -5.03 3.33 47.49
C VAL A 885 -6.20 3.42 48.49
N GLU A 886 -6.03 4.06 49.64
CA GLU A 886 -7.08 4.16 50.66
C GLU A 886 -8.22 5.06 50.19
N LEU A 887 -7.89 6.20 49.58
CA LEU A 887 -8.87 7.10 48.99
C LEU A 887 -9.68 6.40 47.88
N ILE A 888 -9.01 5.66 46.99
CA ILE A 888 -9.70 4.90 45.94
C ILE A 888 -10.64 3.86 46.57
N GLN A 889 -10.16 3.05 47.52
CA GLN A 889 -10.99 2.00 48.15
C GLN A 889 -12.25 2.57 48.83
N LYS A 890 -12.15 3.78 49.40
CA LYS A 890 -13.27 4.46 50.03
C LYS A 890 -14.32 4.95 49.03
N GLU A 891 -13.91 5.60 47.96
CA GLU A 891 -14.83 6.28 47.02
C GLU A 891 -15.34 5.35 45.89
N PHE A 892 -14.59 4.29 45.57
CA PHE A 892 -14.87 3.38 44.45
C PHE A 892 -16.23 2.66 44.51
N PRO A 893 -16.75 2.18 45.66
CA PRO A 893 -18.07 1.55 45.73
C PRO A 893 -19.22 2.49 45.33
N THR A 894 -19.16 3.74 45.79
CA THR A 894 -20.15 4.78 45.46
C THR A 894 -20.13 5.07 43.96
N PHE A 895 -18.93 5.26 43.40
CA PHE A 895 -18.74 5.44 41.96
C PHE A 895 -19.33 4.28 41.14
N LEU A 896 -19.01 3.03 41.47
CA LEU A 896 -19.53 1.85 40.77
C LEU A 896 -21.06 1.80 40.80
N SER A 897 -21.68 2.14 41.93
CA SER A 897 -23.14 2.13 42.05
C SER A 897 -23.82 3.17 41.14
N ASN A 898 -23.21 4.35 40.99
CA ASN A 898 -23.76 5.44 40.17
C ASN A 898 -23.61 5.17 38.67
N ILE A 899 -22.49 4.56 38.23
CA ILE A 899 -22.30 4.29 36.79
C ILE A 899 -23.05 3.05 36.30
N ALA A 900 -23.46 2.13 37.19
CA ALA A 900 -24.02 0.84 36.81
C ALA A 900 -25.32 0.92 35.98
N GLU A 901 -26.05 2.03 36.07
CA GLU A 901 -27.30 2.28 35.33
C GLU A 901 -27.10 3.11 34.06
N ILE A 902 -25.90 3.65 33.83
CA ILE A 902 -25.61 4.51 32.67
C ILE A 902 -25.44 3.64 31.43
N PRO A 903 -26.07 3.99 30.28
CA PRO A 903 -25.92 3.21 29.07
C PRO A 903 -24.48 3.22 28.54
N LEU A 904 -23.96 2.04 28.21
CA LEU A 904 -22.61 1.86 27.63
C LEU A 904 -22.62 1.48 26.15
N LEU A 905 -23.79 1.16 25.61
CA LEU A 905 -24.02 0.87 24.20
C LEU A 905 -24.58 2.11 23.49
N TYR A 906 -24.20 2.30 22.23
CA TYR A 906 -24.72 3.35 21.37
C TYR A 906 -24.87 2.84 19.93
N THR A 907 -25.77 3.47 19.18
CA THR A 907 -25.88 3.28 17.73
C THR A 907 -24.83 4.17 17.05
N PRO A 908 -24.03 3.65 16.11
CA PRO A 908 -23.05 4.42 15.36
C PRO A 908 -23.66 5.57 14.55
N ILE A 909 -22.88 6.60 14.25
CA ILE A 909 -23.37 7.83 13.58
C ILE A 909 -23.79 7.53 12.13
N ASP A 910 -23.04 6.66 11.47
CA ASP A 910 -23.29 6.07 10.15
C ASP A 910 -24.59 5.26 10.07
N GLN A 911 -25.11 4.81 11.21
CA GLN A 911 -26.37 4.06 11.29
C GLN A 911 -27.51 4.87 11.94
N GLY A 912 -27.41 6.20 11.89
CA GLY A 912 -28.43 7.12 12.41
C GLY A 912 -28.33 7.40 13.92
N GLY A 913 -27.20 7.04 14.55
CA GLY A 913 -26.91 7.31 15.95
C GLY A 913 -26.78 8.80 16.26
N LYS A 914 -27.40 9.24 17.36
CA LYS A 914 -27.33 10.65 17.80
C LYS A 914 -25.92 10.99 18.31
N PRO A 915 -25.21 11.99 17.77
CA PRO A 915 -23.82 12.29 18.13
C PRO A 915 -23.60 12.57 19.62
N ASN A 916 -24.54 13.27 20.27
CA ASN A 916 -24.46 13.56 21.71
C ASN A 916 -24.55 12.29 22.58
N VAL A 917 -25.27 11.25 22.13
CA VAL A 917 -25.31 9.96 22.82
C VAL A 917 -23.96 9.24 22.65
N VAL A 918 -23.42 9.23 21.43
CA VAL A 918 -22.10 8.66 21.13
C VAL A 918 -21.03 9.34 21.98
N LEU A 919 -21.02 10.67 22.04
CA LEU A 919 -20.09 11.46 22.85
C LEU A 919 -20.17 11.12 24.34
N LYS A 920 -21.38 11.01 24.90
CA LYS A 920 -21.59 10.65 26.31
C LYS A 920 -21.04 9.26 26.63
N VAL A 921 -21.33 8.29 25.77
CA VAL A 921 -20.86 6.91 25.95
C VAL A 921 -19.34 6.81 25.76
N ARG A 922 -18.78 7.46 24.74
CA ARG A 922 -17.32 7.53 24.50
C ARG A 922 -16.58 8.18 25.67
N SER A 923 -17.13 9.24 26.25
CA SER A 923 -16.59 9.89 27.46
C SER A 923 -16.51 8.91 28.63
N LEU A 924 -17.58 8.15 28.88
CA LEU A 924 -17.61 7.14 29.93
C LEU A 924 -16.63 6.00 29.66
N GLN A 925 -16.55 5.53 28.41
CA GLN A 925 -15.60 4.50 28.01
C GLN A 925 -14.15 4.92 28.22
N MET A 926 -13.81 6.18 27.93
CA MET A 926 -12.47 6.71 28.19
C MET A 926 -12.14 6.67 29.69
N ILE A 927 -13.07 7.10 30.56
CA ILE A 927 -12.92 7.02 32.01
C ILE A 927 -12.67 5.56 32.45
N LEU A 928 -13.48 4.63 31.95
CA LEU A 928 -13.32 3.21 32.27
C LEU A 928 -11.96 2.67 31.78
N ARG A 929 -11.50 3.05 30.58
CA ARG A 929 -10.18 2.65 30.07
C ARG A 929 -9.05 3.20 30.92
N PHE A 930 -9.12 4.46 31.30
CA PHE A 930 -8.14 5.08 32.18
C PHE A 930 -8.02 4.27 33.48
N LEU A 931 -9.14 4.02 34.18
CA LEU A 931 -9.14 3.26 35.42
C LEU A 931 -8.66 1.81 35.23
N LEU A 932 -9.15 1.10 34.21
CA LEU A 932 -8.71 -0.27 33.91
C LEU A 932 -7.22 -0.34 33.54
N SER A 933 -6.64 0.74 33.04
CA SER A 933 -5.21 0.82 32.71
C SER A 933 -4.33 1.11 33.92
N GLN A 934 -4.82 1.92 34.88
CA GLN A 934 -4.03 2.41 36.02
C GLN A 934 -4.21 1.59 37.30
N LEU A 935 -5.42 1.13 37.62
CA LEU A 935 -5.72 0.37 38.85
C LEU A 935 -4.83 -0.86 39.04
N PRO A 936 -4.51 -1.66 37.99
CA PRO A 936 -3.61 -2.80 38.13
C PRO A 936 -2.20 -2.43 38.60
N ASN A 937 -1.66 -1.28 38.15
CA ASN A 937 -0.33 -0.82 38.53
C ASN A 937 -0.25 -0.44 40.02
N LEU A 938 -1.39 -0.13 40.66
CA LEU A 938 -1.51 0.13 42.09
C LEU A 938 -1.76 -1.16 42.92
N GLY A 939 -1.74 -2.34 42.29
CA GLY A 939 -2.07 -3.62 42.93
C GLY A 939 -3.59 -3.87 43.11
N MET A 940 -4.44 -3.00 42.56
CA MET A 940 -5.91 -3.06 42.72
C MET A 940 -6.58 -3.98 41.69
N LEU A 941 -6.14 -5.24 41.65
CA LEU A 941 -6.65 -6.24 40.69
C LEU A 941 -8.13 -6.59 40.93
N ARG A 942 -8.57 -6.57 42.19
CA ARG A 942 -9.96 -6.87 42.56
C ARG A 942 -10.91 -5.80 42.05
N GLU A 943 -10.54 -4.54 42.22
CA GLU A 943 -11.30 -3.37 41.79
C GLU A 943 -11.34 -3.30 40.26
N THR A 944 -10.22 -3.60 39.60
CA THR A 944 -10.16 -3.77 38.14
C THR A 944 -11.17 -4.80 37.65
N TRP A 945 -11.23 -5.97 38.30
CA TRP A 945 -12.21 -7.02 37.98
C TRP A 945 -13.66 -6.59 38.23
N GLN A 946 -13.92 -5.89 39.35
CA GLN A 946 -15.25 -5.37 39.67
C GLN A 946 -15.71 -4.31 38.66
N LEU A 947 -14.82 -3.43 38.22
CA LEU A 947 -15.11 -2.42 37.19
C LEU A 947 -15.48 -3.09 35.87
N LEU A 948 -14.68 -4.07 35.43
CA LEU A 948 -14.96 -4.82 34.21
C LEU A 948 -16.30 -5.57 34.29
N LYS A 949 -16.60 -6.20 35.43
CA LYS A 949 -17.89 -6.87 35.63
C LYS A 949 -19.07 -5.89 35.63
N THR A 950 -18.87 -4.68 36.13
CA THR A 950 -19.88 -3.61 36.11
C THR A 950 -20.13 -3.13 34.69
N ALA A 951 -19.06 -2.88 33.92
CA ALA A 951 -19.17 -2.53 32.49
C ALA A 951 -19.96 -3.59 31.69
N TYR A 952 -19.70 -4.88 31.95
CA TYR A 952 -20.47 -5.96 31.32
C TYR A 952 -21.96 -5.93 31.69
N ARG A 953 -22.30 -5.59 32.94
CA ARG A 953 -23.69 -5.48 33.38
C ARG A 953 -24.39 -4.29 32.71
N MET A 954 -23.69 -3.16 32.60
CA MET A 954 -24.20 -1.94 31.95
C MET A 954 -24.61 -2.22 30.50
N GLU A 955 -23.79 -2.93 29.73
CA GLU A 955 -24.17 -3.27 28.34
C GLU A 955 -25.42 -4.14 28.26
N ARG A 956 -25.63 -5.05 29.23
CA ARG A 956 -26.79 -5.95 29.23
C ARG A 956 -28.08 -5.27 29.68
N SER A 957 -28.00 -4.24 30.52
CA SER A 957 -29.18 -3.52 31.01
C SER A 957 -29.68 -2.47 30.01
N SER A 958 -28.82 -1.95 29.13
CA SER A 958 -29.13 -0.78 28.29
C SER A 958 -28.94 -1.03 26.79
N ARG A 959 -29.63 -2.03 26.21
CA ARG A 959 -29.54 -2.29 24.77
C ARG A 959 -30.47 -1.37 23.97
N PRO A 960 -29.95 -0.49 23.09
CA PRO A 960 -30.79 0.32 22.21
C PRO A 960 -31.47 -0.54 21.14
N GLU A 961 -32.54 -0.02 20.53
CA GLU A 961 -33.20 -0.65 19.38
C GLU A 961 -32.29 -0.57 18.14
N GLY A 962 -32.15 -1.67 17.41
CA GLY A 962 -31.30 -1.77 16.23
C GLY A 962 -29.88 -2.26 16.51
N ILE A 963 -28.95 -1.94 15.60
CA ILE A 963 -27.54 -2.29 15.71
C ILE A 963 -26.89 -1.37 16.76
N ALA A 964 -26.19 -1.99 17.70
CA ALA A 964 -25.53 -1.31 18.80
C ALA A 964 -24.06 -1.73 18.84
N VAL A 965 -23.15 -0.78 19.00
CA VAL A 965 -21.72 -1.06 19.13
C VAL A 965 -21.39 -1.27 20.59
N SER A 966 -20.82 -2.44 20.87
CA SER A 966 -20.16 -2.76 22.14
C SER A 966 -18.68 -2.42 22.02
N GLU A 967 -18.16 -1.77 23.06
CA GLU A 967 -16.72 -1.49 23.19
C GLU A 967 -16.13 -2.24 24.39
N PHE A 968 -16.87 -3.20 24.92
CA PHE A 968 -16.42 -4.07 25.99
C PHE A 968 -15.17 -4.85 25.60
N ASP A 969 -14.99 -5.21 24.32
CA ASP A 969 -13.73 -5.78 23.81
C ASP A 969 -12.52 -4.92 24.17
N ARG A 970 -12.57 -3.62 23.86
CA ARG A 970 -11.45 -2.72 24.16
C ARG A 970 -11.24 -2.57 25.67
N LEU A 971 -12.31 -2.47 26.47
CA LEU A 971 -12.22 -2.44 27.94
C LEU A 971 -11.61 -3.73 28.52
N PHE A 972 -12.05 -4.88 28.02
CA PHE A 972 -11.55 -6.20 28.39
C PHE A 972 -10.07 -6.34 28.06
N ARG A 973 -9.67 -5.99 26.84
CA ARG A 973 -8.27 -5.99 26.38
C ARG A 973 -7.40 -5.12 27.27
N THR A 974 -7.84 -3.88 27.58
CA THR A 974 -7.11 -2.99 28.49
C THR A 974 -6.97 -3.61 29.88
N ALA A 975 -8.05 -4.12 30.45
CA ALA A 975 -8.06 -4.69 31.80
C ALA A 975 -7.15 -5.92 31.92
N LEU A 976 -7.25 -6.87 30.99
CA LEU A 976 -6.43 -8.08 30.99
C LEU A 976 -4.95 -7.76 30.74
N ARG A 977 -4.66 -6.93 29.73
CA ARG A 977 -3.30 -6.50 29.40
C ARG A 977 -2.64 -5.83 30.60
N SER A 978 -3.27 -4.82 31.19
CA SER A 978 -2.70 -4.09 32.33
C SER A 978 -2.56 -4.97 33.57
N SER A 979 -3.49 -5.90 33.83
CA SER A 979 -3.39 -6.84 34.95
C SER A 979 -2.23 -7.82 34.78
N LEU A 980 -2.05 -8.38 33.58
CA LEU A 980 -0.92 -9.26 33.27
C LEU A 980 0.41 -8.51 33.33
N SER A 981 0.50 -7.32 32.71
CA SER A 981 1.70 -6.50 32.74
C SER A 981 2.09 -6.13 34.17
N ALA A 982 1.14 -5.78 35.04
CA ALA A 982 1.40 -5.47 36.44
C ALA A 982 1.98 -6.69 37.19
N ILE A 983 1.40 -7.87 37.02
CA ILE A 983 1.89 -9.11 37.65
C ILE A 983 3.29 -9.48 37.14
N ILE A 984 3.49 -9.50 35.83
CA ILE A 984 4.77 -9.88 35.20
C ILE A 984 5.88 -8.86 35.54
N ARG A 985 5.57 -7.57 35.62
CA ARG A 985 6.55 -6.58 36.10
C ARG A 985 6.89 -6.81 37.57
N SER A 986 5.87 -7.04 38.41
CA SER A 986 6.09 -7.27 39.84
C SER A 986 6.89 -8.54 40.13
N SER A 987 6.81 -9.58 39.28
CA SER A 987 7.52 -10.84 39.51
C SER A 987 9.05 -10.68 39.54
N HIS A 988 9.59 -9.61 38.96
CA HIS A 988 11.02 -9.28 39.02
C HIS A 988 11.50 -8.91 40.43
N SER A 989 10.60 -8.48 41.33
CA SER A 989 10.93 -8.05 42.70
C SER A 989 10.52 -9.05 43.78
N TRP A 990 10.02 -10.24 43.43
CA TRP A 990 9.59 -11.24 44.41
C TRP A 990 10.81 -11.93 45.05
N GLU A 991 10.90 -11.95 46.38
CA GLU A 991 12.07 -12.40 47.18
C GLU A 991 12.34 -13.91 47.17
N THR A 992 11.80 -14.67 46.22
CA THR A 992 11.97 -16.14 46.16
C THR A 992 13.04 -16.49 45.12
N GLU A 993 13.94 -17.44 45.43
CA GLU A 993 14.93 -17.98 44.49
C GLU A 993 14.23 -18.29 43.16
N GLN A 994 14.51 -17.47 42.13
CA GLN A 994 14.02 -17.52 40.75
C GLN A 994 12.73 -18.34 40.56
N LEU A 995 11.57 -17.68 40.56
CA LEU A 995 10.33 -18.30 40.05
C LEU A 995 10.64 -18.93 38.69
N ASP A 996 10.42 -20.23 38.59
CA ASP A 996 10.51 -20.94 37.33
C ASP A 996 9.47 -20.36 36.35
N ASP A 997 9.81 -20.31 35.07
CA ASP A 997 8.93 -19.78 34.02
C ASP A 997 7.60 -20.56 33.99
N GLU A 998 7.61 -21.84 34.36
CA GLU A 998 6.41 -22.67 34.56
C GLU A 998 5.47 -22.12 35.66
N GLN A 999 6.02 -21.63 36.77
CA GLN A 999 5.21 -21.08 37.88
C GLN A 999 4.59 -19.72 37.51
N LEU A 1000 5.32 -18.90 36.74
CA LEU A 1000 4.78 -17.65 36.21
C LEU A 1000 3.62 -17.91 35.24
N ILE A 1001 3.76 -18.94 34.39
CA ILE A 1001 2.71 -19.39 33.48
C ILE A 1001 1.48 -19.87 34.25
N ASP A 1002 1.64 -20.69 35.30
CA ASP A 1002 0.52 -21.14 36.12
C ASP A 1002 -0.29 -19.97 36.72
N ILE A 1003 0.40 -18.92 37.19
CA ILE A 1003 -0.23 -17.71 37.74
C ILE A 1003 -0.94 -16.94 36.62
N ALA A 1004 -0.29 -16.76 35.47
CA ALA A 1004 -0.88 -16.10 34.31
C ALA A 1004 -2.12 -16.86 33.81
N GLU A 1005 -2.06 -18.19 33.77
CA GLU A 1005 -3.16 -19.05 33.33
C GLU A 1005 -4.37 -18.92 34.25
N GLN A 1006 -4.16 -18.91 35.57
CA GLN A 1006 -5.25 -18.71 36.54
C GLN A 1006 -5.96 -17.36 36.33
N LEU A 1007 -5.21 -16.29 36.09
CA LEU A 1007 -5.79 -14.98 35.82
C LEU A 1007 -6.54 -14.98 34.47
N VAL A 1008 -5.90 -15.45 33.41
CA VAL A 1008 -6.48 -15.49 32.06
C VAL A 1008 -7.75 -16.33 32.03
N ASN A 1009 -7.78 -17.47 32.73
CA ASN A 1009 -8.96 -18.33 32.83
C ASN A 1009 -10.14 -17.59 33.48
N LYS A 1010 -9.92 -16.76 34.51
CA LYS A 1010 -10.98 -15.93 35.11
C LYS A 1010 -11.53 -14.91 34.12
N TYR A 1011 -10.66 -14.22 33.40
CA TYR A 1011 -11.08 -13.27 32.36
C TYR A 1011 -11.78 -13.97 31.20
N ARG A 1012 -11.31 -15.15 30.79
CA ARG A 1012 -11.90 -15.97 29.73
C ARG A 1012 -13.34 -16.39 30.04
N GLU A 1013 -13.65 -16.77 31.28
CA GLU A 1013 -15.04 -17.07 31.67
C GLU A 1013 -16.00 -15.91 31.40
N GLN A 1014 -15.55 -14.67 31.66
CA GLN A 1014 -16.33 -13.46 31.44
C GLN A 1014 -16.41 -13.11 29.95
N TRP A 1015 -15.31 -13.26 29.24
CA TRP A 1015 -15.22 -13.07 27.79
C TRP A 1015 -16.20 -13.98 27.02
N LEU A 1016 -16.23 -15.28 27.36
CA LEU A 1016 -17.12 -16.23 26.72
C LEU A 1016 -18.61 -15.92 26.96
N LYS A 1017 -18.95 -15.37 28.13
CA LYS A 1017 -20.33 -14.91 28.42
C LYS A 1017 -20.72 -13.70 27.58
N HIS A 1018 -19.78 -12.80 27.30
CA HIS A 1018 -20.00 -11.64 26.45
C HIS A 1018 -20.04 -12.00 24.96
N SER A 1019 -19.10 -12.81 24.49
CA SER A 1019 -19.03 -13.23 23.09
C SER A 1019 -20.36 -13.83 22.61
N ARG A 1020 -21.04 -14.65 23.42
CA ARG A 1020 -22.34 -15.27 23.07
C ARG A 1020 -23.47 -14.29 22.77
N THR A 1021 -23.38 -13.05 23.25
CA THR A 1021 -24.46 -12.05 23.11
C THR A 1021 -24.27 -11.09 21.93
N MET A 1022 -23.10 -11.12 21.29
CA MET A 1022 -22.72 -10.24 20.18
C MET A 1022 -22.70 -11.00 18.85
N ARG A 1023 -23.06 -10.33 17.75
CA ARG A 1023 -22.86 -10.78 16.36
C ARG A 1023 -21.53 -10.20 15.88
N LEU A 1024 -20.64 -11.03 15.34
CA LEU A 1024 -19.32 -10.61 14.83
C LEU A 1024 -19.37 -10.25 13.34
N SER A 1025 -20.20 -10.96 12.58
CA SER A 1025 -20.34 -10.77 11.15
C SER A 1025 -21.79 -10.97 10.71
N SER A 1026 -22.18 -10.28 9.66
CA SER A 1026 -23.47 -10.45 9.02
C SER A 1026 -23.67 -11.86 8.48
N ALA A 1027 -22.60 -12.52 8.02
CA ALA A 1027 -22.64 -13.90 7.56
C ALA A 1027 -22.98 -14.93 8.66
N GLU A 1028 -22.91 -14.58 9.95
CA GLU A 1028 -23.31 -15.49 11.03
C GLU A 1028 -24.80 -15.82 11.03
N ALA A 1029 -25.65 -14.94 10.50
CA ALA A 1029 -27.07 -15.23 10.35
C ALA A 1029 -27.30 -16.41 9.40
N LEU A 1030 -26.45 -16.54 8.37
CA LEU A 1030 -26.48 -17.63 7.39
C LEU A 1030 -26.00 -18.97 7.98
N ASN A 1031 -25.44 -19.01 9.19
CA ASN A 1031 -25.15 -20.28 9.87
C ASN A 1031 -26.42 -20.99 10.34
N GLN A 1032 -27.57 -20.30 10.39
CA GLN A 1032 -28.87 -20.93 10.59
C GLN A 1032 -29.35 -21.54 9.28
N GLU A 1033 -29.63 -22.85 9.29
CA GLU A 1033 -29.93 -23.59 8.06
C GLU A 1033 -31.20 -23.08 7.35
N PHE A 1034 -32.21 -22.61 8.08
CA PHE A 1034 -33.43 -22.08 7.46
C PHE A 1034 -33.15 -20.78 6.67
N VAL A 1035 -32.45 -19.82 7.28
CA VAL A 1035 -32.07 -18.55 6.64
C VAL A 1035 -31.18 -18.80 5.43
N TRP A 1036 -30.25 -19.75 5.55
CA TRP A 1036 -29.37 -20.13 4.44
C TRP A 1036 -30.16 -20.65 3.23
N GLN A 1037 -31.13 -21.53 3.43
CA GLN A 1037 -31.91 -22.09 2.33
C GLN A 1037 -32.80 -21.04 1.68
N GLU A 1038 -33.37 -20.12 2.46
CA GLU A 1038 -34.17 -18.99 1.96
C GLU A 1038 -33.32 -18.04 1.09
N VAL A 1039 -32.20 -17.54 1.63
CA VAL A 1039 -31.28 -16.64 0.90
C VAL A 1039 -30.72 -17.33 -0.35
N LYS A 1040 -30.39 -18.62 -0.26
CA LYS A 1040 -29.89 -19.39 -1.40
C LYS A 1040 -30.93 -19.49 -2.52
N GLN A 1041 -32.20 -19.78 -2.18
CA GLN A 1041 -33.28 -19.83 -3.17
C GLN A 1041 -33.55 -18.47 -3.79
N PHE A 1042 -33.52 -17.39 -2.99
CA PHE A 1042 -33.66 -16.03 -3.49
C PHE A 1042 -32.57 -15.69 -4.53
N ILE A 1043 -31.31 -16.03 -4.24
CA ILE A 1043 -30.19 -15.82 -5.18
C ILE A 1043 -30.36 -16.67 -6.44
N GLU A 1044 -30.73 -17.95 -6.32
CA GLU A 1044 -30.91 -18.83 -7.48
C GLU A 1044 -32.04 -18.36 -8.42
N LEU A 1045 -33.06 -17.69 -7.89
CA LEU A 1045 -34.20 -17.19 -8.67
C LEU A 1045 -33.97 -15.79 -9.27
N TYR A 1046 -33.37 -14.87 -8.49
CA TYR A 1046 -33.32 -13.44 -8.84
C TYR A 1046 -31.90 -12.89 -9.02
N GLY A 1047 -30.87 -13.68 -8.68
CA GLY A 1047 -29.50 -13.18 -8.61
C GLY A 1047 -28.91 -12.75 -9.96
N ALA A 1048 -29.37 -13.32 -11.07
CA ALA A 1048 -28.86 -13.06 -12.41
C ALA A 1048 -28.98 -11.58 -12.82
N ASP A 1049 -30.02 -10.88 -12.37
CA ASP A 1049 -30.27 -9.47 -12.70
C ASP A 1049 -29.64 -8.50 -11.67
N LEU A 1050 -29.37 -8.97 -10.45
CA LEU A 1050 -29.04 -8.11 -9.29
C LEU A 1050 -27.55 -8.08 -8.95
N PHE A 1051 -26.86 -9.23 -9.05
CA PHE A 1051 -25.50 -9.39 -8.52
C PHE A 1051 -24.43 -9.28 -9.61
N HIS A 1052 -24.41 -8.15 -10.31
CA HIS A 1052 -23.35 -7.82 -11.25
C HIS A 1052 -22.24 -6.99 -10.60
N ALA A 1053 -20.99 -7.25 -10.98
CA ALA A 1053 -19.80 -6.59 -10.44
C ALA A 1053 -19.87 -5.05 -10.49
N GLN A 1054 -20.44 -4.48 -11.55
CA GLN A 1054 -20.56 -3.03 -11.72
C GLN A 1054 -21.44 -2.38 -10.66
N TYR A 1055 -22.51 -3.04 -10.20
CA TYR A 1055 -23.43 -2.48 -9.21
C TYR A 1055 -23.01 -2.80 -7.76
N LEU A 1056 -22.17 -3.82 -7.55
CA LEU A 1056 -21.69 -4.23 -6.24
C LEU A 1056 -20.41 -3.48 -5.82
N THR A 1057 -20.29 -2.18 -6.11
CA THR A 1057 -19.19 -1.37 -5.55
C THR A 1057 -19.51 -1.01 -4.11
N LEU A 1058 -18.46 -0.84 -3.28
CA LEU A 1058 -18.61 -0.57 -1.85
C LEU A 1058 -19.42 0.71 -1.58
N GLY A 1059 -19.13 1.80 -2.31
CA GLY A 1059 -19.83 3.07 -2.17
C GLY A 1059 -21.31 2.95 -2.55
N ASN A 1060 -21.61 2.27 -3.66
CA ASN A 1060 -23.00 2.06 -4.08
C ASN A 1060 -23.80 1.25 -3.05
N LEU A 1061 -23.23 0.13 -2.56
CA LEU A 1061 -23.89 -0.73 -1.56
C LEU A 1061 -24.15 0.01 -0.24
N ARG A 1062 -23.21 0.83 0.24
CA ARG A 1062 -23.38 1.65 1.45
C ARG A 1062 -24.50 2.67 1.27
N THR A 1063 -24.52 3.37 0.14
CA THR A 1063 -25.56 4.35 -0.17
C THR A 1063 -26.95 3.70 -0.26
N ILE A 1064 -27.06 2.51 -0.88
CA ILE A 1064 -28.31 1.74 -0.93
C ILE A 1064 -28.80 1.37 0.48
N LEU A 1065 -27.92 0.89 1.36
CA LEU A 1065 -28.31 0.55 2.73
C LEU A 1065 -28.68 1.78 3.56
N HIS A 1066 -28.00 2.90 3.36
CA HIS A 1066 -28.27 4.16 4.07
C HIS A 1066 -29.62 4.76 3.67
N ASN A 1067 -29.93 4.80 2.36
CA ASN A 1067 -31.19 5.37 1.85
C ASN A 1067 -32.38 4.39 2.00
N GLY A 1068 -32.09 3.09 2.04
CA GLY A 1068 -33.04 2.00 2.18
C GLY A 1068 -33.20 1.22 0.88
N ILE A 1069 -33.17 -0.12 1.00
CA ILE A 1069 -33.28 -1.04 -0.14
C ILE A 1069 -34.62 -0.88 -0.88
N GLU A 1070 -35.69 -0.51 -0.18
CA GLU A 1070 -37.00 -0.23 -0.79
C GLU A 1070 -36.93 0.92 -1.81
N GLN A 1071 -36.18 1.99 -1.51
CA GLN A 1071 -35.98 3.10 -2.46
C GLN A 1071 -35.18 2.65 -3.68
N TYR A 1072 -34.18 1.79 -3.47
CA TYR A 1072 -33.42 1.20 -4.56
C TYR A 1072 -34.29 0.33 -5.48
N LEU A 1073 -35.15 -0.52 -4.91
CA LEU A 1073 -36.09 -1.33 -5.70
C LEU A 1073 -37.11 -0.46 -6.47
N ASN A 1074 -37.60 0.62 -5.86
CA ASN A 1074 -38.49 1.58 -6.53
C ASN A 1074 -37.77 2.30 -7.69
N TYR A 1075 -36.51 2.71 -7.49
CA TYR A 1075 -35.69 3.28 -8.56
C TYR A 1075 -35.50 2.30 -9.71
N LEU A 1076 -35.14 1.04 -9.41
CA LEU A 1076 -35.00 0.00 -10.41
C LEU A 1076 -36.30 -0.25 -11.20
N ALA A 1077 -37.46 -0.14 -10.55
CA ALA A 1077 -38.77 -0.24 -11.21
C ALA A 1077 -39.07 0.95 -12.13
N GLU A 1078 -38.66 2.16 -11.76
CA GLU A 1078 -38.87 3.37 -12.56
C GLU A 1078 -38.03 3.39 -13.84
N TYR A 1079 -36.80 2.87 -13.78
CA TYR A 1079 -35.83 2.88 -14.89
C TYR A 1079 -35.64 1.52 -15.58
N GLN A 1080 -36.52 0.55 -15.33
CA GLN A 1080 -36.45 -0.80 -15.91
C GLN A 1080 -36.54 -0.78 -17.44
N ASP A 1081 -35.72 -1.57 -18.14
CA ASP A 1081 -35.84 -1.77 -19.59
C ASP A 1081 -37.14 -2.55 -19.90
N PRO A 1082 -38.12 -1.96 -20.61
CA PRO A 1082 -39.36 -2.64 -20.96
C PRO A 1082 -39.16 -3.87 -21.85
N ALA A 1083 -38.03 -3.97 -22.55
CA ALA A 1083 -37.71 -5.11 -23.42
C ALA A 1083 -37.16 -6.32 -22.64
N HIS A 1084 -36.58 -6.10 -21.46
CA HIS A 1084 -35.98 -7.15 -20.62
C HIS A 1084 -36.33 -6.91 -19.14
N PRO A 1085 -37.57 -7.21 -18.73
CA PRO A 1085 -37.98 -6.96 -17.35
C PRO A 1085 -37.27 -7.92 -16.38
N MET A 1086 -36.60 -7.35 -15.37
CA MET A 1086 -36.08 -8.08 -14.21
C MET A 1086 -37.13 -8.98 -13.55
N ALA A 1087 -36.72 -10.21 -13.23
CA ALA A 1087 -37.60 -11.23 -12.67
C ALA A 1087 -38.15 -10.83 -11.28
N LEU A 1088 -37.31 -10.25 -10.42
CA LEU A 1088 -37.71 -9.84 -9.07
C LEU A 1088 -38.80 -8.76 -9.08
N LEU A 1089 -38.67 -7.75 -9.94
CA LEU A 1089 -39.64 -6.67 -10.04
C LEU A 1089 -40.98 -7.17 -10.59
N THR A 1090 -40.93 -8.08 -11.56
CA THR A 1090 -42.14 -8.73 -12.10
C THR A 1090 -42.86 -9.53 -11.01
N ASP A 1091 -42.11 -10.30 -10.19
CA ASP A 1091 -42.69 -11.10 -9.12
C ASP A 1091 -43.18 -10.26 -7.92
N LEU A 1092 -42.62 -9.06 -7.70
CA LEU A 1092 -43.14 -8.06 -6.78
C LEU A 1092 -44.46 -7.44 -7.29
N GLU A 1093 -44.55 -7.12 -8.59
CA GLU A 1093 -45.79 -6.63 -9.21
C GLU A 1093 -46.91 -7.70 -9.24
N GLU A 1094 -46.53 -8.97 -9.37
CA GLU A 1094 -47.45 -10.12 -9.37
C GLU A 1094 -47.78 -10.66 -7.95
N ASP A 1095 -47.35 -9.98 -6.88
CA ASP A 1095 -47.54 -10.38 -5.46
C ASP A 1095 -47.05 -11.82 -5.15
N LYS A 1096 -46.01 -12.31 -5.86
CA LYS A 1096 -45.41 -13.64 -5.60
C LYS A 1096 -44.39 -13.63 -4.47
N ILE A 1097 -43.75 -12.48 -4.24
CA ILE A 1097 -42.83 -12.22 -3.14
C ILE A 1097 -43.23 -10.90 -2.49
N ASP A 1098 -43.17 -10.83 -1.16
CA ASP A 1098 -43.45 -9.59 -0.44
C ASP A 1098 -42.25 -8.63 -0.48
N MET A 1099 -42.50 -7.33 -0.49
CA MET A 1099 -41.46 -6.30 -0.44
C MET A 1099 -40.60 -6.46 0.82
N GLU A 1100 -41.21 -6.78 1.97
CA GLU A 1100 -40.48 -7.01 3.22
C GLU A 1100 -39.54 -8.23 3.12
N GLU A 1101 -39.96 -9.29 2.42
CA GLU A 1101 -39.16 -10.50 2.21
C GLU A 1101 -37.97 -10.22 1.28
N ALA A 1102 -38.18 -9.50 0.19
CA ALA A 1102 -37.12 -9.09 -0.74
C ALA A 1102 -36.08 -8.17 -0.05
N VAL A 1103 -36.55 -7.18 0.71
CA VAL A 1103 -35.69 -6.26 1.48
C VAL A 1103 -34.89 -7.03 2.53
N THR A 1104 -35.49 -7.99 3.22
CA THR A 1104 -34.78 -8.78 4.25
C THR A 1104 -33.66 -9.62 3.65
N ASN A 1105 -33.92 -10.29 2.52
CA ASN A 1105 -32.91 -11.10 1.83
C ASN A 1105 -31.78 -10.23 1.27
N LEU A 1106 -32.09 -9.15 0.56
CA LEU A 1106 -31.09 -8.22 0.02
C LEU A 1106 -30.26 -7.57 1.12
N LYS A 1107 -30.87 -7.23 2.26
CA LYS A 1107 -30.15 -6.67 3.41
C LYS A 1107 -29.08 -7.62 3.93
N VAL A 1108 -29.43 -8.90 4.15
CA VAL A 1108 -28.45 -9.89 4.63
C VAL A 1108 -27.32 -10.09 3.62
N ILE A 1109 -27.62 -10.08 2.32
CA ILE A 1109 -26.62 -10.23 1.25
C ILE A 1109 -25.69 -9.02 1.23
N PHE A 1110 -26.23 -7.79 1.11
CA PHE A 1110 -25.44 -6.57 1.05
C PHE A 1110 -24.63 -6.32 2.32
N GLU A 1111 -25.20 -6.52 3.52
CA GLU A 1111 -24.45 -6.44 4.78
C GLU A 1111 -23.29 -7.46 4.81
N SER A 1112 -23.52 -8.70 4.34
CA SER A 1112 -22.46 -9.73 4.29
C SER A 1112 -21.34 -9.38 3.30
N VAL A 1113 -21.67 -8.73 2.19
CA VAL A 1113 -20.70 -8.27 1.18
C VAL A 1113 -19.92 -7.06 1.69
N ILE A 1114 -20.58 -6.06 2.28
CA ILE A 1114 -19.90 -4.89 2.85
C ILE A 1114 -18.97 -5.31 3.99
N ASP A 1115 -19.40 -6.23 4.87
CA ASP A 1115 -18.58 -6.74 5.97
C ASP A 1115 -17.29 -7.44 5.48
N LYS A 1116 -17.33 -8.05 4.29
CA LYS A 1116 -16.24 -8.86 3.72
C LYS A 1116 -15.95 -8.49 2.26
N PHE A 1117 -15.87 -7.19 1.98
CA PHE A 1117 -15.77 -6.68 0.60
C PHE A 1117 -14.53 -7.19 -0.14
N ASP A 1118 -13.40 -7.30 0.55
CA ASP A 1118 -12.16 -7.83 -0.02
C ASP A 1118 -12.33 -9.28 -0.52
N ARG A 1119 -13.15 -10.09 0.17
CA ARG A 1119 -13.48 -11.46 -0.24
C ARG A 1119 -14.36 -11.48 -1.49
N PHE A 1120 -15.26 -10.50 -1.62
CA PHE A 1120 -16.04 -10.32 -2.83
C PHE A 1120 -15.16 -9.90 -4.02
N VAL A 1121 -14.21 -8.99 -3.83
CA VAL A 1121 -13.25 -8.58 -4.88
C VAL A 1121 -12.39 -9.76 -5.34
N GLU A 1122 -11.91 -10.61 -4.41
CA GLU A 1122 -11.20 -11.84 -4.75
C GLU A 1122 -12.10 -12.83 -5.51
N TYR A 1123 -13.32 -13.06 -5.04
CA TYR A 1123 -14.28 -13.94 -5.70
C TYR A 1123 -14.57 -13.46 -7.14
N ASN A 1124 -14.75 -12.17 -7.32
CA ASN A 1124 -15.03 -11.57 -8.62
C ASN A 1124 -13.86 -11.67 -9.60
N SER A 1125 -12.62 -11.59 -9.11
CA SER A 1125 -11.41 -11.60 -9.94
C SER A 1125 -10.84 -13.00 -10.22
N THR A 1126 -11.01 -13.95 -9.30
CA THR A 1126 -10.35 -15.27 -9.38
C THR A 1126 -11.26 -16.38 -9.89
N THR A 1127 -12.58 -16.19 -9.80
CA THR A 1127 -13.57 -17.22 -10.16
C THR A 1127 -14.29 -16.88 -11.45
N THR A 1128 -14.84 -17.90 -12.11
CA THR A 1128 -15.67 -17.74 -13.33
C THR A 1128 -17.16 -17.75 -13.00
N GLN A 1129 -17.50 -18.18 -11.79
CA GLN A 1129 -18.85 -18.23 -11.25
C GLN A 1129 -19.34 -16.85 -10.82
N SER A 1130 -18.45 -15.88 -10.61
CA SER A 1130 -18.78 -14.48 -10.36
C SER A 1130 -19.44 -13.78 -11.54
N ASP A 1131 -19.22 -14.25 -12.77
CA ASP A 1131 -19.91 -13.75 -13.97
C ASP A 1131 -21.42 -14.00 -13.92
N TYR A 1132 -21.87 -14.93 -13.06
CA TYR A 1132 -23.25 -15.40 -12.94
C TYR A 1132 -23.83 -15.04 -11.56
N GLY A 1133 -24.70 -14.02 -11.52
CA GLY A 1133 -25.27 -13.53 -10.27
C GLY A 1133 -26.11 -14.57 -9.52
N GLU A 1134 -26.72 -15.54 -10.21
CA GLU A 1134 -27.46 -16.66 -9.60
C GLU A 1134 -26.56 -17.66 -8.85
N MET A 1135 -25.24 -17.60 -9.06
CA MET A 1135 -24.25 -18.41 -8.35
C MET A 1135 -23.63 -17.68 -7.16
N PHE A 1136 -24.11 -16.46 -6.81
CA PHE A 1136 -23.55 -15.65 -5.74
C PHE A 1136 -23.58 -16.33 -4.35
N TYR A 1137 -24.49 -17.30 -4.16
CA TYR A 1137 -24.54 -18.11 -2.93
C TYR A 1137 -23.23 -18.87 -2.70
N CYS A 1138 -22.44 -19.19 -3.74
CA CYS A 1138 -21.13 -19.82 -3.57
C CYS A 1138 -20.22 -18.99 -2.66
N LEU A 1139 -20.13 -17.67 -2.88
CA LEU A 1139 -19.36 -16.76 -2.02
C LEU A 1139 -19.88 -16.77 -0.59
N LEU A 1140 -21.20 -16.64 -0.41
CA LEU A 1140 -21.81 -16.64 0.93
C LEU A 1140 -21.54 -17.94 1.70
N ASP A 1141 -21.45 -19.09 1.02
CA ASP A 1141 -21.11 -20.38 1.65
C ASP A 1141 -19.67 -20.39 2.19
N PHE A 1142 -18.73 -19.74 1.50
CA PHE A 1142 -17.38 -19.53 2.01
C PHE A 1142 -17.35 -18.56 3.19
N LEU A 1143 -18.09 -17.43 3.11
CA LEU A 1143 -18.18 -16.46 4.21
C LEU A 1143 -18.78 -17.07 5.48
N ARG A 1144 -19.71 -18.03 5.36
CA ARG A 1144 -20.22 -18.81 6.51
C ARG A 1144 -19.14 -19.59 7.24
N ILE A 1145 -18.19 -20.16 6.49
CA ILE A 1145 -17.07 -20.93 7.06
C ILE A 1145 -16.10 -19.99 7.74
N GLU A 1146 -15.75 -18.87 7.10
CA GLU A 1146 -14.89 -17.84 7.68
C GLU A 1146 -15.52 -17.25 8.96
N ALA A 1147 -16.80 -16.89 8.93
CA ALA A 1147 -17.50 -16.38 10.11
C ALA A 1147 -17.53 -17.40 11.27
N ALA A 1148 -17.63 -18.70 10.96
CA ALA A 1148 -17.55 -19.74 11.99
C ALA A 1148 -16.13 -19.88 12.58
N TYR A 1149 -15.09 -19.70 11.76
CA TYR A 1149 -13.69 -19.66 12.20
C TYR A 1149 -13.42 -18.42 13.05
N GLU A 1150 -13.80 -17.22 12.59
CA GLU A 1150 -13.66 -15.95 13.32
C GLU A 1150 -14.36 -15.98 14.67
N ARG A 1151 -15.51 -16.67 14.76
CA ARG A 1151 -16.20 -16.87 16.03
C ARG A 1151 -15.39 -17.70 17.02
N ASP A 1152 -14.68 -18.71 16.53
CA ASP A 1152 -13.83 -19.55 17.37
C ASP A 1152 -12.52 -18.83 17.73
N ASP A 1153 -11.93 -18.08 16.80
CA ASP A 1153 -10.79 -17.20 17.03
C ASP A 1153 -11.11 -16.14 18.10
N TRP A 1154 -12.26 -15.49 17.96
CA TRP A 1154 -12.73 -14.50 18.92
C TRP A 1154 -12.79 -15.06 20.35
N LYS A 1155 -13.10 -16.35 20.54
CA LYS A 1155 -13.12 -16.97 21.88
C LYS A 1155 -11.71 -17.12 22.48
N MET A 1156 -10.67 -17.11 21.65
CA MET A 1156 -9.26 -17.31 22.01
C MET A 1156 -8.50 -16.00 22.27
N VAL A 1157 -9.09 -14.84 21.97
CA VAL A 1157 -8.53 -13.50 22.27
C VAL A 1157 -7.84 -13.37 23.64
N PRO A 1158 -8.38 -13.87 24.77
CA PRO A 1158 -7.68 -13.79 26.06
C PRO A 1158 -6.30 -14.47 26.09
N LEU A 1159 -6.13 -15.57 25.34
CA LEU A 1159 -4.88 -16.32 25.25
C LEU A 1159 -3.84 -15.56 24.39
N LEU A 1160 -4.28 -14.97 23.29
CA LEU A 1160 -3.45 -14.13 22.43
C LEU A 1160 -2.92 -12.89 23.16
N ILE A 1161 -3.76 -12.26 23.99
CA ILE A 1161 -3.36 -11.11 24.82
C ILE A 1161 -2.25 -11.53 25.79
N ALA A 1162 -2.36 -12.71 26.41
CA ALA A 1162 -1.37 -13.20 27.35
C ALA A 1162 -0.01 -13.44 26.68
N HIS A 1163 0.00 -14.12 25.54
CA HIS A 1163 1.20 -14.31 24.73
C HIS A 1163 1.86 -12.97 24.37
N LYS A 1164 1.08 -12.02 23.86
CA LYS A 1164 1.58 -10.68 23.49
C LYS A 1164 2.19 -9.93 24.67
N VAL A 1165 1.60 -10.02 25.86
CA VAL A 1165 2.14 -9.36 27.05
C VAL A 1165 3.45 -10.01 27.51
N LEU A 1166 3.54 -11.35 27.49
CA LEU A 1166 4.78 -12.07 27.83
C LEU A 1166 5.92 -11.65 26.92
N ALA A 1167 5.69 -11.63 25.59
CA ALA A 1167 6.68 -11.19 24.62
C ALA A 1167 7.08 -9.71 24.81
N GLN A 1168 6.13 -8.81 25.08
CA GLN A 1168 6.38 -7.39 25.29
C GLN A 1168 7.10 -7.05 26.61
N GLN A 1169 7.14 -7.97 27.57
CA GLN A 1169 7.88 -7.81 28.84
C GLN A 1169 9.19 -8.62 28.84
N ASP A 1170 9.73 -8.96 27.66
CA ASP A 1170 10.98 -9.71 27.45
C ASP A 1170 11.00 -11.11 28.10
N ARG A 1171 9.83 -11.73 28.31
CA ARG A 1171 9.68 -13.10 28.83
C ARG A 1171 9.55 -14.12 27.69
N ASN A 1172 10.60 -14.23 26.88
CA ASN A 1172 10.59 -15.01 25.64
C ASN A 1172 10.35 -16.52 25.86
N GLU A 1173 11.00 -17.14 26.85
CA GLU A 1173 10.83 -18.57 27.14
C GLU A 1173 9.41 -18.87 27.62
N SER A 1174 8.89 -18.08 28.57
CA SER A 1174 7.50 -18.17 29.01
C SER A 1174 6.49 -18.00 27.86
N ALA A 1175 6.75 -17.09 26.92
CA ALA A 1175 5.89 -16.88 25.76
C ALA A 1175 5.86 -18.12 24.85
N LEU A 1176 7.00 -18.75 24.59
CA LEU A 1176 7.10 -19.99 23.79
C LEU A 1176 6.37 -21.17 24.45
N ILE A 1177 6.46 -21.32 25.78
CA ILE A 1177 5.74 -22.37 26.50
C ILE A 1177 4.21 -22.12 26.40
N TRP A 1178 3.78 -20.86 26.56
CA TRP A 1178 2.37 -20.49 26.42
C TRP A 1178 1.84 -20.76 25.00
N GLU A 1179 2.64 -20.46 23.97
CA GLU A 1179 2.34 -20.76 22.56
C GLU A 1179 2.15 -22.26 22.34
N ALA A 1180 3.06 -23.11 22.84
CA ALA A 1180 2.96 -24.56 22.69
C ALA A 1180 1.69 -25.14 23.36
N VAL A 1181 1.31 -24.63 24.54
CA VAL A 1181 0.06 -25.02 25.21
C VAL A 1181 -1.15 -24.59 24.40
N PHE A 1182 -1.12 -23.37 23.85
CA PHE A 1182 -2.20 -22.87 23.01
C PHE A 1182 -2.37 -23.69 21.73
N GLU A 1183 -1.29 -23.96 21.00
CA GLU A 1183 -1.28 -24.75 19.76
C GLU A 1183 -1.90 -26.14 19.99
N ALA A 1184 -1.52 -26.82 21.07
CA ALA A 1184 -2.07 -28.14 21.41
C ALA A 1184 -3.60 -28.12 21.61
N THR A 1185 -4.16 -27.02 22.10
CA THR A 1185 -5.60 -26.89 22.33
C THR A 1185 -6.39 -26.43 21.10
N SER A 1186 -5.76 -25.69 20.18
CA SER A 1186 -6.41 -25.11 19.00
C SER A 1186 -6.37 -26.03 17.78
N GLU A 1187 -5.42 -26.97 17.71
CA GLU A 1187 -5.13 -27.78 16.53
C GLU A 1187 -6.35 -28.58 16.00
N GLU A 1188 -7.13 -29.23 16.87
CA GLU A 1188 -8.30 -30.02 16.45
C GLU A 1188 -9.40 -29.13 15.84
N MET A 1189 -9.60 -27.94 16.41
CA MET A 1189 -10.59 -26.97 15.95
C MET A 1189 -10.19 -26.38 14.59
N ALA A 1190 -8.92 -26.01 14.43
CA ALA A 1190 -8.38 -25.51 13.15
C ALA A 1190 -8.51 -26.58 12.05
N LYS A 1191 -8.15 -27.84 12.34
CA LYS A 1191 -8.31 -28.97 11.41
C LYS A 1191 -9.76 -29.17 10.96
N LYS A 1192 -10.74 -28.92 11.83
CA LYS A 1192 -12.17 -29.04 11.50
C LYS A 1192 -12.61 -27.97 10.48
N HIS A 1193 -12.21 -26.71 10.69
CA HIS A 1193 -12.52 -25.62 9.77
C HIS A 1193 -11.85 -25.83 8.40
N LEU A 1194 -10.55 -26.18 8.39
CA LEU A 1194 -9.82 -26.52 7.16
C LEU A 1194 -10.44 -27.68 6.39
N LYS A 1195 -10.97 -28.70 7.08
CA LYS A 1195 -11.68 -29.81 6.43
C LYS A 1195 -12.98 -29.34 5.76
N LYS A 1196 -13.75 -28.47 6.43
CA LYS A 1196 -14.99 -27.90 5.88
C LYS A 1196 -14.70 -27.00 4.67
N LEU A 1197 -13.64 -26.20 4.75
CA LEU A 1197 -13.15 -25.41 3.63
C LEU A 1197 -12.81 -26.30 2.43
N LYS A 1198 -11.94 -27.30 2.60
CA LYS A 1198 -11.55 -28.23 1.52
C LYS A 1198 -12.74 -28.96 0.87
N GLN A 1199 -13.76 -29.31 1.66
CA GLN A 1199 -15.00 -29.90 1.14
C GLN A 1199 -15.78 -28.92 0.25
N THR A 1200 -15.83 -27.66 0.65
CA THR A 1200 -16.53 -26.58 -0.06
C THR A 1200 -15.78 -26.17 -1.32
N GLU A 1201 -14.46 -26.04 -1.24
CA GLU A 1201 -13.58 -25.83 -2.40
C GLU A 1201 -13.73 -26.97 -3.42
N SER A 1202 -13.79 -28.22 -2.96
CA SER A 1202 -14.00 -29.38 -3.83
C SER A 1202 -15.38 -29.41 -4.47
N LYS A 1203 -16.42 -28.96 -3.74
CA LYS A 1203 -17.81 -28.93 -4.19
C LYS A 1203 -18.02 -27.92 -5.31
N TYR A 1204 -17.52 -26.70 -5.14
CA TYR A 1204 -17.71 -25.61 -6.11
C TYR A 1204 -16.55 -25.48 -7.12
N LYS A 1205 -15.43 -26.20 -6.92
CA LYS A 1205 -14.19 -26.03 -7.69
C LYS A 1205 -13.68 -24.58 -7.68
N ILE A 1206 -13.86 -23.94 -6.52
CA ILE A 1206 -13.43 -22.58 -6.24
C ILE A 1206 -12.38 -22.67 -5.13
N ASN A 1207 -11.26 -21.97 -5.30
CA ASN A 1207 -10.31 -21.71 -4.24
C ASN A 1207 -10.30 -20.20 -4.00
N LEU A 1208 -10.50 -19.79 -2.74
CA LEU A 1208 -10.38 -18.40 -2.31
C LEU A 1208 -9.16 -18.31 -1.39
N PRO A 1209 -7.97 -17.96 -1.93
CA PRO A 1209 -6.74 -17.83 -1.17
C PRO A 1209 -6.86 -17.04 0.11
N LEU A 1210 -7.53 -15.89 0.13
CA LEU A 1210 -7.64 -15.07 1.34
C LEU A 1210 -8.32 -15.82 2.50
N ILE A 1211 -9.37 -16.58 2.21
CA ILE A 1211 -10.06 -17.41 3.21
C ILE A 1211 -9.22 -18.63 3.58
N SER A 1212 -8.56 -19.25 2.59
CA SER A 1212 -7.65 -20.37 2.82
C SER A 1212 -6.49 -20.00 3.72
N ASP A 1213 -5.82 -18.89 3.44
CA ASP A 1213 -4.64 -18.43 4.18
C ASP A 1213 -5.03 -18.03 5.60
N HIS A 1214 -6.12 -17.26 5.77
CA HIS A 1214 -6.67 -16.91 7.08
C HIS A 1214 -6.99 -18.16 7.94
N LEU A 1215 -7.62 -19.19 7.36
CA LEU A 1215 -7.89 -20.44 8.09
C LEU A 1215 -6.63 -21.29 8.33
N ASN A 1216 -5.59 -21.13 7.51
CA ASN A 1216 -4.29 -21.82 7.67
C ASN A 1216 -3.40 -21.17 8.75
N GLU A 1217 -3.74 -19.98 9.24
CA GLU A 1217 -3.10 -19.37 10.42
C GLU A 1217 -3.33 -20.20 11.68
N ARG A 1218 -4.45 -20.94 11.76
CA ARG A 1218 -4.82 -21.82 12.89
C ARG A 1218 -4.89 -21.10 14.25
N PHE A 1219 -5.44 -19.88 14.22
CA PHE A 1219 -5.68 -18.96 15.34
C PHE A 1219 -4.47 -18.17 15.83
#